data_AF-A0AAF1JZW0-F1
#
_entry.id   AF-A0AAF1JZW0-F1
#
_cell.length_a   1.000
_cell.length_b   1.000
_cell.length_c   1.000
_cell.angle_alpha   90.00
_cell.angle_beta   90.00
_cell.angle_gamma   90.00
#
_symmetry.space_group_name_H-M   'P 1'
#
loop_
_entity.id
_entity.type
_entity.pdbx_description
1 polymer ?
#
loop_
_entity_poly.entity_id
_entity_poly.type
_entity_poly.pdbx_seq_one_letter_code
_entity_poly.pdbx_strand_id
1 'polypeptide(L)'
;MVADWTQMGAHAASLGCDAIILAAPDERARVSKIPIYQDLAPQPGASAELPDPRFDNAERDASRESVEKDVADAKARGVTGFRCLTPQLLSAADWAAIISSHSDCRFLAWTPGLPPDELASLAGAGFANVFDSLAWWDARRAWYVEEAWRLAAVAPAIATLEAPGAPRSASSHTENEREAAARLRIALAGNLGAGMLVPMGYEFGARHPLDAARGTAEEWEWLQENAPYDLSGALRDANAAIASRGTTKASLMPVSGPDTAILALLRHTAAGSQSTLILANTDPLRTLTLDPGAVPPDVSPALAGVGRLSLHGAEVRTLSLPAPTSILGASRGQDGARDAAAAPRVAIEAERPSVDDGRFAVKRTLGENVRVEVDLITDGHEKIGAVLQWRAADETEWQELRLAPSGNDRWFAEFPLLRLGAYRFRIQAWPDAFASFADGLAKNSKAGVPVTLSLEEGRLLLAKAAEGKSGPLAALATRLLAADEAERLAVLQSGETAALMAAADPRPLLAQSGEYGVDSERTAAGFAAWYELFPRSQAGDGKRHGTFADVIAQLPRIQAMGFDTLYFPPIHPIGMKARKGRNNSLTAAPDDPGSPYGIGAAEGGHDALHPELGTLEDFARLRAAAAEHGLELAIDFAIQCSLDHPWLKAHPGWFDWRPDGSLRTAENPPKKYEDIVNVDFYAEDAIPSLWLALRDVVLFWAEQGVRCFRVDNPHTKPLPFWEWMIAEVRAAYPDALFLAEAFTRPKLMYRLAKLGFSQSYTYFTWRNTKVELTDYLTELTTTAPRDFFRPHFFVNTPDINPFFLQTGGRPGHLIRAALAATLSGLWGVYQGFEYCEAAALPGREEYLNSEKYQLRAWPDRAQGDIVDEIARLNIIRKTNPAMRSHLTLEFHDAANDQVLWYRKATPDRSNVVFCAVSLDPHQVQESAVDLPLWQWSLPDDGSVEVEDLFTGERFRWQGRRQSLRIDPAVRPFAIYRIRPAEAA
;
A
#
# COMPACT_ATOMS: atom_id res chain seq x y z
N MET A 1 -22.26 18.08 50.77
CA MET A 1 -23.22 17.81 51.88
C MET A 1 -22.50 16.88 52.85
N VAL A 2 -22.35 17.23 54.12
CA VAL A 2 -22.00 16.24 55.16
C VAL A 2 -23.34 15.74 55.65
N ALA A 3 -23.65 14.46 55.38
CA ALA A 3 -24.97 13.91 55.63
C ALA A 3 -24.97 13.09 56.92
N ASP A 4 -25.83 13.46 57.85
CA ASP A 4 -26.18 12.67 59.03
C ASP A 4 -27.43 11.87 58.70
N TRP A 5 -27.37 10.55 58.85
CA TRP A 5 -28.38 9.61 58.34
C TRP A 5 -29.02 8.87 59.50
N THR A 6 -30.33 8.96 59.65
CA THR A 6 -31.09 8.22 60.65
C THR A 6 -32.14 7.34 59.96
N GLN A 7 -32.10 6.03 60.23
CA GLN A 7 -33.18 5.12 59.82
C GLN A 7 -34.47 5.48 60.59
N MET A 8 -35.59 5.61 59.88
CA MET A 8 -36.90 5.67 60.53
C MET A 8 -37.18 4.30 61.17
N GLY A 9 -37.64 4.28 62.43
CA GLY A 9 -37.71 3.07 63.28
C GLY A 9 -38.51 1.88 62.71
N ALA A 10 -38.51 0.75 63.44
CA ALA A 10 -38.87 -0.61 62.99
C ALA A 10 -40.23 -0.84 62.30
N HIS A 11 -41.13 0.15 62.22
CA HIS A 11 -42.32 0.10 61.36
C HIS A 11 -42.14 0.75 59.98
N ALA A 12 -40.94 1.23 59.65
CA ALA A 12 -40.56 1.84 58.38
C ALA A 12 -39.58 0.98 57.56
N ALA A 13 -39.40 -0.30 57.92
CA ALA A 13 -38.62 -1.26 57.14
C ALA A 13 -39.31 -1.69 55.81
N SER A 14 -40.53 -1.21 55.54
CA SER A 14 -41.32 -1.56 54.34
C SER A 14 -41.32 -0.50 53.22
N LEU A 15 -40.59 0.63 53.33
CA LEU A 15 -40.96 1.87 52.61
C LEU A 15 -39.91 2.48 51.65
N GLY A 16 -38.74 1.88 51.45
CA GLY A 16 -37.87 2.19 50.30
C GLY A 16 -37.25 3.60 50.20
N CYS A 17 -37.34 4.48 51.21
CA CYS A 17 -36.70 5.80 51.27
C CYS A 17 -36.09 6.12 52.65
N ASP A 18 -34.96 6.84 52.69
CA ASP A 18 -34.41 7.48 53.90
C ASP A 18 -34.65 9.00 53.87
N ALA A 19 -34.89 9.61 55.03
CA ALA A 19 -34.97 11.06 55.16
C ALA A 19 -33.57 11.69 55.09
N ILE A 20 -33.37 12.71 54.25
CA ILE A 20 -32.16 13.52 54.25
C ILE A 20 -32.49 14.87 54.88
N ILE A 21 -31.82 15.23 55.96
CA ILE A 21 -31.91 16.60 56.43
C ILE A 21 -30.92 17.46 55.65
N LEU A 22 -31.43 18.18 54.65
CA LEU A 22 -30.68 19.19 53.91
C LEU A 22 -30.70 20.51 54.70
N ALA A 23 -29.84 20.64 55.71
CA ALA A 23 -29.66 21.92 56.41
C ALA A 23 -28.51 22.71 55.77
N ALA A 24 -28.74 24.00 55.49
CA ALA A 24 -27.66 24.97 55.32
C ALA A 24 -26.80 25.02 56.60
N PRO A 25 -25.52 25.45 56.55
CA PRO A 25 -24.62 25.45 57.71
C PRO A 25 -25.23 26.06 58.98
N ASP A 26 -26.11 27.06 58.80
CA ASP A 26 -26.68 27.87 59.87
C ASP A 26 -27.96 27.27 60.50
N GLU A 27 -28.53 26.18 59.96
CA GLU A 27 -29.79 25.58 60.44
C GLU A 27 -29.61 24.27 61.23
N ARG A 28 -28.37 23.80 61.42
CA ARG A 28 -28.06 22.54 62.14
C ARG A 28 -28.64 22.45 63.56
N ALA A 29 -28.86 23.59 64.23
CA ALA A 29 -29.38 23.63 65.60
C ALA A 29 -30.89 23.36 65.74
N ARG A 30 -31.67 23.39 64.65
CA ARG A 30 -33.13 23.13 64.69
C ARG A 30 -33.51 21.66 64.46
N VAL A 31 -32.60 20.89 63.86
CA VAL A 31 -32.80 19.50 63.45
C VAL A 31 -32.71 18.51 64.63
N SER A 32 -31.95 18.87 65.67
CA SER A 32 -31.72 18.08 66.89
C SER A 32 -32.96 17.89 67.79
N LYS A 33 -34.15 18.31 67.36
CA LYS A 33 -35.42 18.20 68.12
C LYS A 33 -36.52 17.39 67.43
N ILE A 34 -36.21 16.65 66.36
CA ILE A 34 -37.15 15.67 65.79
C ILE A 34 -36.95 14.35 66.56
N PRO A 35 -37.97 13.81 67.25
CA PRO A 35 -37.84 12.59 68.05
C PRO A 35 -37.83 11.37 67.12
N ILE A 36 -36.68 11.11 66.49
CA ILE A 36 -36.41 9.86 65.74
C ILE A 36 -35.27 9.07 66.42
N TYR A 37 -34.53 9.69 67.33
CA TYR A 37 -33.30 9.14 67.92
C TYR A 37 -33.47 8.29 69.19
N GLN A 38 -34.68 8.03 69.72
CA GLN A 38 -34.83 7.50 71.09
C GLN A 38 -35.32 6.06 71.27
N ASP A 39 -35.76 5.34 70.23
CA ASP A 39 -36.42 4.02 70.40
C ASP A 39 -35.66 2.80 69.84
N LEU A 40 -34.34 2.87 69.66
CA LEU A 40 -33.53 1.71 69.27
C LEU A 40 -32.36 1.51 70.25
N ALA A 41 -32.65 0.96 71.42
CA ALA A 41 -31.62 0.32 72.24
C ALA A 41 -31.20 -1.01 71.57
N PRO A 42 -29.89 -1.29 71.38
CA PRO A 42 -29.46 -2.50 70.69
C PRO A 42 -29.64 -3.73 71.59
N GLN A 43 -30.19 -4.83 71.03
CA GLN A 43 -30.08 -6.15 71.66
C GLN A 43 -28.67 -6.72 71.42
N PRO A 44 -27.96 -7.17 72.47
CA PRO A 44 -26.63 -7.74 72.32
C PRO A 44 -26.73 -9.19 71.81
N GLY A 45 -26.10 -9.49 70.68
CA GLY A 45 -25.83 -10.88 70.28
C GLY A 45 -26.21 -11.30 68.85
N ALA A 46 -26.72 -10.43 68.00
CA ALA A 46 -26.89 -10.75 66.58
C ALA A 46 -25.69 -10.28 65.77
N SER A 47 -24.82 -11.19 65.37
CA SER A 47 -23.90 -10.97 64.24
C SER A 47 -24.74 -10.95 62.96
N ALA A 48 -25.41 -9.85 62.68
CA ALA A 48 -25.94 -9.58 61.36
C ALA A 48 -24.75 -9.14 60.50
N GLU A 49 -24.22 -10.06 59.67
CA GLU A 49 -23.51 -9.63 58.47
C GLU A 49 -24.42 -8.63 57.77
N LEU A 50 -23.97 -7.38 57.66
CA LEU A 50 -24.72 -6.37 56.93
C LEU A 50 -24.79 -6.84 55.47
N PRO A 51 -25.99 -6.90 54.86
CA PRO A 51 -26.13 -7.28 53.46
C PRO A 51 -25.35 -6.31 52.56
N ASP A 52 -24.86 -6.83 51.43
CA ASP A 52 -24.12 -6.03 50.44
C ASP A 52 -24.99 -4.83 49.99
N PRO A 53 -24.60 -3.58 50.31
CA PRO A 53 -25.44 -2.42 50.07
C PRO A 53 -25.68 -2.14 48.58
N ARG A 54 -25.04 -2.89 47.68
CA ARG A 54 -25.29 -2.87 46.24
C ARG A 54 -26.57 -3.64 45.83
N PHE A 55 -27.05 -4.58 46.65
CA PHE A 55 -28.06 -5.58 46.24
C PHE A 55 -29.19 -5.82 47.27
N ASP A 56 -29.39 -4.95 48.25
CA ASP A 56 -30.45 -5.10 49.25
C ASP A 56 -31.85 -4.79 48.66
N ASN A 57 -32.37 -5.73 47.87
CA ASN A 57 -33.72 -5.74 47.30
C ASN A 57 -34.61 -6.73 48.06
N ALA A 58 -34.78 -6.58 49.38
CA ALA A 58 -35.82 -7.30 50.10
C ALA A 58 -37.20 -6.95 49.51
N GLU A 59 -38.05 -7.96 49.24
CA GLU A 59 -39.40 -7.84 48.65
C GLU A 59 -40.23 -6.75 49.36
N ARG A 60 -40.46 -5.62 48.70
CA ARG A 60 -41.21 -4.47 49.21
C ARG A 60 -42.22 -4.01 48.16
N ASP A 61 -43.52 -4.18 48.45
CA ASP A 61 -44.62 -3.63 47.64
C ASP A 61 -44.79 -2.13 47.98
N ALA A 62 -44.26 -1.23 47.14
CA ALA A 62 -44.47 0.20 47.29
C ALA A 62 -45.59 0.70 46.35
N SER A 63 -46.58 1.42 46.88
CA SER A 63 -47.59 2.13 46.09
C SER A 63 -47.36 3.65 46.14
N ARG A 64 -47.73 4.36 45.07
CA ARG A 64 -47.61 5.83 44.99
C ARG A 64 -48.25 6.54 46.20
N GLU A 65 -49.46 6.14 46.57
CA GLU A 65 -50.20 6.75 47.69
C GLU A 65 -49.49 6.61 49.04
N SER A 66 -48.82 5.47 49.27
CA SER A 66 -48.04 5.26 50.50
C SER A 66 -46.83 6.20 50.54
N VAL A 67 -46.08 6.29 49.44
CA VAL A 67 -44.88 7.13 49.35
C VAL A 67 -45.23 8.62 49.46
N GLU A 68 -46.32 9.08 48.80
CA GLU A 68 -46.79 10.47 48.91
C GLU A 68 -47.15 10.85 50.36
N LYS A 69 -47.81 9.94 51.09
CA LYS A 69 -48.16 10.17 52.49
C LYS A 69 -46.92 10.31 53.38
N ASP A 70 -45.93 9.45 53.21
CA ASP A 70 -44.70 9.48 54.01
C ASP A 70 -43.87 10.74 53.74
N VAL A 71 -43.80 11.16 52.48
CA VAL A 71 -43.18 12.43 52.09
C VAL A 71 -43.91 13.61 52.74
N ALA A 72 -45.24 13.61 52.74
CA ALA A 72 -46.04 14.66 53.38
C ALA A 72 -45.84 14.71 54.90
N ASP A 73 -45.82 13.55 55.57
CA ASP A 73 -45.63 13.45 57.02
C ASP A 73 -44.21 13.88 57.45
N ALA A 74 -43.19 13.49 56.69
CA ALA A 74 -41.80 13.92 56.93
C ALA A 74 -41.62 15.42 56.65
N LYS A 75 -42.24 15.93 55.58
CA LYS A 75 -42.25 17.36 55.25
C LYS A 75 -42.92 18.20 56.33
N ALA A 76 -44.03 17.72 56.90
CA ALA A 76 -44.69 18.37 58.04
C ALA A 76 -43.79 18.48 59.29
N ARG A 77 -42.75 17.63 59.39
CA ARG A 77 -41.72 17.66 60.43
C ARG A 77 -40.46 18.47 60.05
N GLY A 78 -40.49 19.16 58.91
CA GLY A 78 -39.44 20.08 58.46
C GLY A 78 -38.38 19.46 57.53
N VAL A 79 -38.60 18.25 57.01
CA VAL A 79 -37.68 17.61 56.04
C VAL A 79 -37.88 18.22 54.66
N THR A 80 -36.80 18.70 54.06
CA THR A 80 -36.79 19.36 52.74
C THR A 80 -36.07 18.54 51.65
N GLY A 81 -35.58 17.35 51.99
CA GLY A 81 -34.88 16.47 51.06
C GLY A 81 -35.05 14.98 51.36
N PHE A 82 -35.02 14.16 50.32
CA PHE A 82 -35.29 12.73 50.41
C PHE A 82 -34.29 11.93 49.56
N ARG A 83 -33.78 10.83 50.11
CA ARG A 83 -33.01 9.83 49.37
C ARG A 83 -33.91 8.62 49.17
N CYS A 84 -34.32 8.39 47.93
CA CYS A 84 -35.10 7.22 47.56
C CYS A 84 -34.12 6.05 47.38
N LEU A 85 -34.18 5.06 48.28
CA LEU A 85 -33.23 3.93 48.30
C LEU A 85 -33.54 2.89 47.24
N THR A 86 -34.83 2.65 46.99
CA THR A 86 -35.32 1.68 45.99
C THR A 86 -36.24 2.39 44.98
N PRO A 87 -35.71 3.33 44.18
CA PRO A 87 -36.51 4.13 43.25
C PRO A 87 -37.21 3.28 42.18
N GLN A 88 -36.68 2.11 41.83
CA GLN A 88 -37.21 1.21 40.81
C GLN A 88 -38.60 0.62 41.13
N LEU A 89 -39.07 0.71 42.38
CA LEU A 89 -40.37 0.17 42.80
C LEU A 89 -41.56 0.97 42.28
N LEU A 90 -41.36 2.22 41.87
CA LEU A 90 -42.40 3.07 41.26
C LEU A 90 -42.03 3.43 39.83
N SER A 91 -43.04 3.65 39.00
CA SER A 91 -42.83 4.12 37.62
C SER A 91 -42.28 5.55 37.59
N ALA A 92 -41.57 5.92 36.53
CA ALA A 92 -41.15 7.32 36.33
C ALA A 92 -42.33 8.31 36.36
N ALA A 93 -43.51 7.90 35.89
CA ALA A 93 -44.71 8.76 35.93
C ALA A 93 -45.19 8.99 37.36
N ASP A 94 -45.14 7.97 38.21
CA ASP A 94 -45.50 8.10 39.63
C ASP A 94 -44.49 8.98 40.36
N TRP A 95 -43.19 8.78 40.14
CA TRP A 95 -42.16 9.67 40.69
C TRP A 95 -42.32 11.11 40.21
N ALA A 96 -42.59 11.33 38.92
CA ALA A 96 -42.81 12.67 38.39
C ALA A 96 -44.01 13.36 39.05
N ALA A 97 -45.07 12.61 39.35
CA ALA A 97 -46.25 13.11 40.05
C ALA A 97 -45.96 13.44 41.53
N ILE A 98 -45.21 12.58 42.23
CA ILE A 98 -44.76 12.82 43.62
C ILE A 98 -43.89 14.08 43.67
N ILE A 99 -42.85 14.13 42.84
CA ILE A 99 -41.85 15.20 42.85
C ILE A 99 -42.49 16.54 42.46
N SER A 100 -43.41 16.56 41.49
CA SER A 100 -44.14 17.78 41.13
C SER A 100 -45.07 18.27 42.24
N SER A 101 -45.72 17.36 42.98
CA SER A 101 -46.59 17.70 44.11
C SER A 101 -45.82 18.25 45.32
N HIS A 102 -44.52 17.96 45.40
CA HIS A 102 -43.60 18.39 46.46
C HIS A 102 -42.39 19.15 45.89
N SER A 103 -42.62 20.08 44.95
CA SER A 103 -41.57 20.79 44.20
C SER A 103 -40.60 21.64 45.05
N ASP A 104 -40.95 21.95 46.29
CA ASP A 104 -40.12 22.62 47.29
C ASP A 104 -39.17 21.65 48.03
N CYS A 105 -39.35 20.34 47.87
CA CYS A 105 -38.47 19.30 48.38
C CYS A 105 -37.51 18.80 47.28
N ARG A 106 -36.33 18.32 47.70
CA ARG A 106 -35.36 17.70 46.79
C ARG A 106 -35.40 16.18 46.88
N PHE A 107 -35.58 15.51 45.76
CA PHE A 107 -35.58 14.05 45.68
C PHE A 107 -34.32 13.56 44.97
N LEU A 108 -33.58 12.67 45.65
CA LEU A 108 -32.37 12.05 45.17
C LEU A 108 -32.59 10.54 45.04
N ALA A 109 -32.29 9.96 43.89
CA ALA A 109 -32.45 8.52 43.68
C ALA A 109 -31.12 7.80 43.94
N TRP A 110 -31.11 6.88 44.91
CA TRP A 110 -30.02 5.93 45.11
C TRP A 110 -30.04 4.91 43.97
N THR A 111 -29.02 4.97 43.14
CA THR A 111 -28.87 4.18 41.91
C THR A 111 -27.68 3.20 41.89
N PRO A 112 -26.68 3.24 42.80
CA PRO A 112 -25.63 2.23 42.81
C PRO A 112 -26.18 0.81 42.93
N GLY A 113 -25.76 -0.07 42.04
CA GLY A 113 -26.18 -1.48 42.01
C GLY A 113 -27.46 -1.77 41.20
N LEU A 114 -28.18 -0.75 40.71
CA LEU A 114 -29.35 -0.99 39.86
C LEU A 114 -28.96 -1.54 38.48
N PRO A 115 -29.68 -2.56 37.96
CA PRO A 115 -29.46 -3.06 36.62
C PRO A 115 -29.87 -2.02 35.55
N PRO A 116 -29.31 -2.08 34.33
CA PRO A 116 -29.54 -1.06 33.29
C PRO A 116 -31.00 -0.80 32.94
N ASP A 117 -31.84 -1.83 32.90
CA ASP A 117 -33.26 -1.71 32.52
C ASP A 117 -34.08 -0.98 33.59
N GLU A 118 -33.77 -1.21 34.87
CA GLU A 118 -34.39 -0.49 35.98
C GLU A 118 -33.93 0.96 36.05
N LEU A 119 -32.65 1.23 35.77
CA LEU A 119 -32.17 2.60 35.71
C LEU A 119 -32.81 3.38 34.53
N ALA A 120 -32.98 2.72 33.38
CA ALA A 120 -33.64 3.32 32.21
C ALA A 120 -35.13 3.65 32.49
N SER A 121 -35.81 2.84 33.30
CA SER A 121 -37.21 3.06 33.66
C SER A 121 -37.45 4.32 34.51
N LEU A 122 -36.40 4.87 35.14
CA LEU A 122 -36.42 6.12 35.91
C LEU A 122 -36.23 7.38 35.07
N ALA A 123 -35.94 7.25 33.77
CA ALA A 123 -35.80 8.41 32.89
C ALA A 123 -37.10 9.24 32.85
N GLY A 124 -36.98 10.56 33.05
CA GLY A 124 -38.14 11.45 33.12
C GLY A 124 -38.85 11.49 34.48
N ALA A 125 -38.39 10.75 35.48
CA ALA A 125 -38.96 10.74 36.83
C ALA A 125 -38.87 12.09 37.57
N GLY A 126 -37.94 12.97 37.18
CA GLY A 126 -37.80 14.31 37.76
C GLY A 126 -36.89 14.41 39.00
N PHE A 127 -36.13 13.36 39.33
CA PHE A 127 -35.13 13.41 40.41
C PHE A 127 -34.12 14.55 40.21
N ALA A 128 -33.75 15.22 41.30
CA ALA A 128 -32.77 16.31 41.28
C ALA A 128 -31.36 15.78 41.01
N ASN A 129 -31.00 14.64 41.62
CA ASN A 129 -29.75 13.92 41.38
C ASN A 129 -29.92 12.41 41.55
N VAL A 130 -28.98 11.68 40.97
CA VAL A 130 -28.77 10.24 41.19
C VAL A 130 -27.39 10.02 41.84
N PHE A 131 -27.06 8.81 42.28
CA PHE A 131 -25.74 8.51 42.87
C PHE A 131 -24.94 7.54 41.98
N ASP A 132 -23.67 7.84 41.74
CA ASP A 132 -22.80 6.94 40.97
C ASP A 132 -22.13 5.87 41.85
N SER A 133 -21.47 4.92 41.20
CA SER A 133 -20.72 3.85 41.85
C SER A 133 -19.21 4.13 41.95
N LEU A 134 -18.77 5.40 42.04
CA LEU A 134 -17.34 5.76 42.10
C LEU A 134 -16.59 5.06 43.26
N ALA A 135 -17.28 4.78 44.36
CA ALA A 135 -16.73 4.08 45.52
C ALA A 135 -16.20 2.66 45.19
N TRP A 136 -16.71 2.04 44.13
CA TRP A 136 -16.33 0.69 43.70
C TRP A 136 -15.50 0.68 42.42
N TRP A 137 -15.22 1.85 41.84
CA TRP A 137 -14.45 1.98 40.62
C TRP A 137 -12.94 2.00 40.89
N ASP A 138 -12.20 1.20 40.13
CA ASP A 138 -10.73 1.09 40.18
C ASP A 138 -10.02 2.14 39.31
N ALA A 139 -10.77 3.13 38.79
CA ALA A 139 -10.30 4.15 37.86
C ALA A 139 -9.73 3.59 36.54
N ARG A 140 -10.05 2.33 36.19
CA ARG A 140 -9.52 1.66 34.98
C ARG A 140 -10.61 1.03 34.12
N ARG A 141 -11.62 0.41 34.74
CA ARG A 141 -12.65 -0.35 33.99
C ARG A 141 -13.66 0.57 33.31
N ALA A 142 -14.09 0.19 32.11
CA ALA A 142 -15.03 0.97 31.31
C ALA A 142 -16.45 1.10 31.91
N TRP A 143 -16.86 0.17 32.79
CA TRP A 143 -18.22 0.11 33.32
C TRP A 143 -18.68 1.40 34.01
N TYR A 144 -17.76 2.16 34.62
CA TYR A 144 -18.12 3.42 35.29
C TYR A 144 -18.51 4.50 34.29
N VAL A 145 -17.87 4.55 33.12
CA VAL A 145 -18.27 5.45 32.04
C VAL A 145 -19.66 5.06 31.52
N GLU A 146 -19.90 3.76 31.32
CA GLU A 146 -21.22 3.27 30.90
C GLU A 146 -22.31 3.62 31.91
N GLU A 147 -22.02 3.46 33.20
CA GLU A 147 -22.91 3.87 34.28
C GLU A 147 -23.17 5.38 34.22
N ALA A 148 -22.14 6.20 34.08
CA ALA A 148 -22.29 7.65 33.96
C ALA A 148 -23.19 8.05 32.78
N TRP A 149 -23.10 7.35 31.64
CA TRP A 149 -24.02 7.56 30.49
C TRP A 149 -25.47 7.23 30.83
N ARG A 150 -25.72 6.10 31.49
CA ARG A 150 -27.06 5.69 31.89
C ARG A 150 -27.65 6.66 32.94
N LEU A 151 -26.85 7.05 33.94
CA LEU A 151 -27.24 8.01 34.97
C LEU A 151 -27.56 9.39 34.38
N ALA A 152 -26.77 9.85 33.40
CA ALA A 152 -27.01 11.13 32.74
C ALA A 152 -28.39 11.20 32.04
N ALA A 153 -28.96 10.09 31.59
CA ALA A 153 -30.33 10.05 31.07
C ALA A 153 -31.37 10.41 32.15
N VAL A 154 -31.12 9.98 33.40
CA VAL A 154 -32.00 10.22 34.54
C VAL A 154 -31.75 11.62 35.12
N ALA A 155 -30.65 11.84 35.83
CA ALA A 155 -30.32 13.10 36.50
C ALA A 155 -28.80 13.29 36.64
N PRO A 156 -28.30 14.50 37.00
CA PRO A 156 -26.87 14.68 37.29
C PRO A 156 -26.43 13.80 38.48
N ALA A 157 -25.34 13.05 38.31
CA ALA A 157 -24.87 12.10 39.32
C ALA A 157 -24.03 12.75 40.42
N ILE A 158 -24.31 12.39 41.67
CA ILE A 158 -23.50 12.67 42.84
C ILE A 158 -22.46 11.56 42.96
N ALA A 159 -21.19 11.94 43.03
CA ALA A 159 -20.08 11.02 43.19
C ALA A 159 -20.06 10.40 44.59
N THR A 160 -20.10 9.08 44.67
CA THR A 160 -20.09 8.35 45.95
C THR A 160 -18.64 8.04 46.33
N LEU A 161 -18.09 8.68 47.37
CA LEU A 161 -16.72 8.35 47.84
C LEU A 161 -16.70 6.99 48.55
N GLU A 162 -17.71 6.74 49.38
CA GLU A 162 -17.99 5.50 50.10
C GLU A 162 -19.50 5.35 50.27
N ALA A 163 -20.00 4.11 50.29
CA ALA A 163 -21.39 3.84 50.62
C ALA A 163 -21.64 4.05 52.13
N PRO A 164 -22.74 4.70 52.53
CA PRO A 164 -23.09 4.83 53.95
C PRO A 164 -23.21 3.46 54.63
N GLY A 165 -22.62 3.31 55.82
CA GLY A 165 -22.64 2.06 56.60
C GLY A 165 -21.72 0.93 56.11
N ALA A 166 -21.07 1.08 54.95
CA ALA A 166 -20.14 0.09 54.40
C ALA A 166 -18.77 0.11 55.11
N PRO A 167 -17.96 -0.97 55.01
CA PRO A 167 -16.59 -0.97 55.51
C PRO A 167 -15.76 0.19 54.92
N ARG A 168 -14.99 0.87 55.77
CA ARG A 168 -14.18 2.04 55.37
C ARG A 168 -13.08 1.64 54.41
N SER A 169 -12.94 2.36 53.30
CA SER A 169 -11.92 2.13 52.27
C SER A 169 -10.49 2.29 52.81
N ALA A 170 -10.28 3.12 53.84
CA ALA A 170 -9.01 3.26 54.55
C ALA A 170 -8.49 1.93 55.12
N SER A 171 -9.37 0.97 55.43
CA SER A 171 -9.00 -0.35 55.94
C SER A 171 -8.38 -1.27 54.87
N SER A 172 -8.60 -0.97 53.58
CA SER A 172 -8.15 -1.77 52.44
C SER A 172 -6.81 -1.34 51.83
N HIS A 173 -6.20 -0.25 52.32
CA HIS A 173 -4.93 0.30 51.84
C HIS A 173 -3.82 0.22 52.89
N THR A 174 -2.56 0.14 52.44
CA THR A 174 -1.39 0.21 53.33
C THR A 174 -1.30 1.58 53.99
N GLU A 175 -0.62 1.67 55.14
CA GLU A 175 -0.54 2.92 55.91
C GLU A 175 -0.01 4.11 55.09
N ASN A 176 0.96 3.86 54.20
CA ASN A 176 1.60 4.88 53.37
C ASN A 176 0.76 5.29 52.15
N GLU A 177 -0.28 4.54 51.77
CA GLU A 177 -1.08 4.79 50.56
C GLU A 177 -2.44 5.42 50.85
N ARG A 178 -2.92 5.34 52.10
CA ARG A 178 -4.29 5.74 52.48
C ARG A 178 -4.63 7.17 52.14
N GLU A 179 -3.75 8.11 52.49
CA GLU A 179 -3.98 9.52 52.23
C GLU A 179 -4.04 9.79 50.71
N ALA A 180 -3.09 9.23 49.95
CA ALA A 180 -3.03 9.38 48.50
C ALA A 180 -4.25 8.78 47.80
N ALA A 181 -4.68 7.58 48.20
CA ALA A 181 -5.86 6.91 47.65
C ALA A 181 -7.15 7.70 47.93
N ALA A 182 -7.29 8.26 49.13
CA ALA A 182 -8.43 9.10 49.49
C ALA A 182 -8.41 10.45 48.74
N ARG A 183 -7.23 11.07 48.58
CA ARG A 183 -7.05 12.29 47.77
C ARG A 183 -7.40 12.06 46.30
N LEU A 184 -6.95 10.96 45.70
CA LEU A 184 -7.30 10.58 44.33
C LEU A 184 -8.82 10.44 44.17
N ARG A 185 -9.48 9.78 45.11
CA ARG A 185 -10.94 9.60 45.10
C ARG A 185 -11.68 10.94 45.17
N ILE A 186 -11.27 11.83 46.08
CA ILE A 186 -11.83 13.18 46.20
C ILE A 186 -11.62 13.97 44.90
N ALA A 187 -10.43 13.89 44.31
CA ALA A 187 -10.11 14.61 43.09
C ALA A 187 -10.90 14.08 41.88
N LEU A 188 -11.09 12.77 41.76
CA LEU A 188 -11.96 12.16 40.73
C LEU A 188 -13.42 12.58 40.95
N ALA A 189 -13.95 12.46 42.17
CA ALA A 189 -15.31 12.87 42.51
C ALA A 189 -15.54 14.36 42.19
N GLY A 190 -14.56 15.20 42.53
CA GLY A 190 -14.52 16.62 42.28
C GLY A 190 -14.41 17.02 40.81
N ASN A 191 -14.10 16.10 39.88
CA ASN A 191 -14.02 16.38 38.43
C ASN A 191 -15.07 15.62 37.59
N LEU A 192 -15.56 14.48 38.08
CA LEU A 192 -16.51 13.61 37.38
C LEU A 192 -17.97 13.90 37.78
N GLY A 193 -18.23 14.07 39.08
CA GLY A 193 -19.58 14.23 39.62
C GLY A 193 -20.16 15.65 39.52
N ALA A 194 -21.48 15.72 39.59
CA ALA A 194 -22.27 16.95 39.81
C ALA A 194 -22.42 17.30 41.30
N GLY A 195 -21.95 16.43 42.19
CA GLY A 195 -21.91 16.58 43.65
C GLY A 195 -21.04 15.48 44.25
N MET A 196 -20.85 15.47 45.58
CA MET A 196 -20.17 14.38 46.29
C MET A 196 -20.95 13.97 47.54
N LEU A 197 -21.02 12.65 47.77
CA LEU A 197 -21.45 12.06 49.02
C LEU A 197 -20.21 11.66 49.82
N VAL A 198 -20.03 12.31 50.97
CA VAL A 198 -18.90 12.08 51.88
C VAL A 198 -19.47 11.60 53.21
N PRO A 199 -19.28 10.33 53.58
CA PRO A 199 -19.63 9.86 54.91
C PRO A 199 -18.79 10.54 55.99
N MET A 200 -19.39 10.81 57.15
CA MET A 200 -18.71 11.43 58.29
C MET A 200 -17.46 10.65 58.70
N GLY A 201 -16.34 11.33 58.90
CA GLY A 201 -15.06 10.74 59.33
C GLY A 201 -14.14 10.31 58.17
N TYR A 202 -14.61 10.38 56.92
CA TYR A 202 -13.77 10.15 55.74
C TYR A 202 -12.63 11.16 55.64
N GLU A 203 -12.92 12.42 55.98
CA GLU A 203 -11.97 13.54 55.97
C GLU A 203 -10.77 13.35 56.91
N PHE A 204 -10.94 12.53 57.94
CA PHE A 204 -9.93 12.22 58.96
C PHE A 204 -9.45 10.76 58.89
N GLY A 205 -9.77 10.02 57.82
CA GLY A 205 -9.29 8.65 57.63
C GLY A 205 -9.83 7.62 58.62
N ALA A 206 -11.08 7.78 59.07
CA ALA A 206 -11.75 6.84 59.98
C ALA A 206 -11.64 5.38 59.47
N ARG A 207 -11.30 4.44 60.37
CA ARG A 207 -11.18 3.01 60.03
C ARG A 207 -12.48 2.23 60.23
N HIS A 208 -13.44 2.79 60.96
CA HIS A 208 -14.75 2.20 61.21
C HIS A 208 -15.88 3.15 60.76
N PRO A 209 -17.06 2.62 60.39
CA PRO A 209 -18.24 3.43 60.10
C PRO A 209 -18.63 4.26 61.32
N LEU A 210 -18.86 5.56 61.11
CA LEU A 210 -19.41 6.47 62.12
C LEU A 210 -20.87 6.71 61.71
N ASP A 211 -21.74 5.78 62.11
CA ASP A 211 -23.17 5.80 61.85
C ASP A 211 -23.98 5.69 63.16
N ALA A 212 -25.29 5.90 63.08
CA ALA A 212 -26.18 5.92 64.24
C ALA A 212 -26.20 4.62 65.06
N ALA A 213 -25.70 3.50 64.52
CA ALA A 213 -25.62 2.22 65.21
C ALA A 213 -24.23 1.91 65.79
N ARG A 214 -23.17 2.63 65.36
CA ARG A 214 -21.77 2.24 65.61
C ARG A 214 -20.83 3.33 66.07
N GLY A 215 -21.19 4.62 65.97
CA GLY A 215 -20.31 5.73 66.36
C GLY A 215 -20.72 6.42 67.67
N THR A 216 -19.74 6.84 68.48
CA THR A 216 -19.97 7.70 69.66
C THR A 216 -19.41 9.12 69.47
N ALA A 217 -19.91 10.09 70.25
CA ALA A 217 -19.37 11.46 70.23
C ALA A 217 -17.89 11.51 70.67
N GLU A 218 -17.50 10.64 71.61
CA GLU A 218 -16.13 10.52 72.11
C GLU A 218 -15.17 10.00 71.02
N GLU A 219 -15.62 9.04 70.20
CA GLU A 219 -14.84 8.55 69.04
C GLU A 219 -14.65 9.62 67.97
N TRP A 220 -15.65 10.47 67.76
CA TRP A 220 -15.56 11.60 66.83
C TRP A 220 -14.54 12.64 67.30
N GLU A 221 -14.61 13.05 68.57
CA GLU A 221 -13.66 13.99 69.17
C GLU A 221 -12.23 13.44 69.15
N TRP A 222 -12.04 12.16 69.48
CA TRP A 222 -10.73 11.50 69.40
C TRP A 222 -10.16 11.51 67.98
N LEU A 223 -11.00 11.25 66.97
CA LEU A 223 -10.60 11.24 65.57
C LEU A 223 -10.16 12.64 65.09
N GLN A 224 -10.81 13.71 65.57
CA GLN A 224 -10.44 15.08 65.21
C GLN A 224 -9.05 15.48 65.75
N GLU A 225 -8.66 14.97 66.92
CA GLU A 225 -7.36 15.29 67.54
C GLU A 225 -6.22 14.37 67.07
N ASN A 226 -6.54 13.12 66.68
CA ASN A 226 -5.55 12.06 66.42
C ASN A 226 -5.60 11.53 64.98
N ALA A 227 -6.19 12.29 64.04
CA ALA A 227 -6.33 11.87 62.65
C ALA A 227 -4.98 11.54 62.00
N PRO A 228 -4.86 10.41 61.26
CA PRO A 228 -3.65 10.10 60.49
C PRO A 228 -3.37 11.13 59.36
N TYR A 229 -4.39 11.85 58.90
CA TYR A 229 -4.31 12.92 57.91
C TYR A 229 -5.62 13.75 57.92
N ASP A 230 -5.57 14.97 57.37
CA ASP A 230 -6.76 15.85 57.21
C ASP A 230 -6.99 16.19 55.72
N LEU A 231 -8.12 15.73 55.19
CA LEU A 231 -8.55 15.92 53.80
C LEU A 231 -9.55 17.06 53.64
N SER A 232 -9.85 17.83 54.69
CA SER A 232 -10.80 18.95 54.65
C SER A 232 -10.43 19.98 53.57
N GLY A 233 -9.14 20.21 53.35
CA GLY A 233 -8.64 21.04 52.24
C GLY A 233 -9.03 20.49 50.87
N ALA A 234 -8.72 19.22 50.60
CA ALA A 234 -9.03 18.57 49.32
C ALA A 234 -10.55 18.52 49.06
N LEU A 235 -11.36 18.32 50.12
CA LEU A 235 -12.82 18.38 50.02
C LEU A 235 -13.33 19.78 49.68
N ARG A 236 -12.72 20.85 50.23
CA ARG A 236 -13.06 22.23 49.84
C ARG A 236 -12.72 22.49 48.37
N ASP A 237 -11.55 22.05 47.90
CA ASP A 237 -11.12 22.23 46.52
C ASP A 237 -12.04 21.47 45.55
N ALA A 238 -12.39 20.22 45.85
CA ALA A 238 -13.32 19.43 45.05
C ALA A 238 -14.73 20.04 45.03
N ASN A 239 -15.23 20.58 46.15
CA ASN A 239 -16.50 21.30 46.17
C ASN A 239 -16.44 22.61 45.35
N ALA A 240 -15.34 23.35 45.40
CA ALA A 240 -15.15 24.55 44.59
C ALA A 240 -15.11 24.21 43.09
N ALA A 241 -14.44 23.11 42.72
CA ALA A 241 -14.41 22.61 41.34
C ALA A 241 -15.82 22.25 40.85
N ILE A 242 -16.60 21.53 41.67
CA ILE A 242 -18.02 21.21 41.35
C ILE A 242 -18.86 22.49 41.22
N ALA A 243 -18.74 23.42 42.17
CA ALA A 243 -19.50 24.67 42.16
C ALA A 243 -19.20 25.51 40.90
N SER A 244 -17.94 25.57 40.48
CA SER A 244 -17.52 26.31 39.27
C SER A 244 -18.12 25.78 37.97
N ARG A 245 -18.41 24.47 37.91
CA ARG A 245 -18.98 23.81 36.71
C ARG A 245 -20.50 23.74 36.73
N GLY A 246 -21.12 23.93 37.90
CA GLY A 246 -22.56 23.72 38.12
C GLY A 246 -22.97 22.24 38.13
N THR A 247 -24.20 21.97 38.57
CA THR A 247 -24.77 20.61 38.68
C THR A 247 -25.30 20.08 37.34
N THR A 248 -24.62 20.36 36.22
CA THR A 248 -25.10 19.98 34.88
C THR A 248 -24.80 18.53 34.55
N LYS A 249 -25.66 17.91 33.74
CA LYS A 249 -25.37 16.62 33.10
C LYS A 249 -24.08 16.75 32.26
N ALA A 250 -23.20 15.76 32.37
CA ALA A 250 -21.98 15.67 31.58
C ALA A 250 -21.84 14.28 31.01
N SER A 251 -21.31 14.18 29.78
CA SER A 251 -20.89 12.92 29.19
C SER A 251 -19.40 12.72 29.44
N LEU A 252 -19.01 11.50 29.79
CA LEU A 252 -17.63 11.08 29.96
C LEU A 252 -17.21 10.20 28.79
N MET A 253 -16.00 10.35 28.30
CA MET A 253 -15.45 9.48 27.26
C MET A 253 -14.02 9.12 27.62
N PRO A 254 -13.67 7.83 27.76
CA PRO A 254 -12.29 7.43 27.98
C PRO A 254 -11.48 7.72 26.73
N VAL A 255 -10.35 8.38 26.92
CA VAL A 255 -9.39 8.71 25.87
C VAL A 255 -8.01 8.10 26.15
N SER A 256 -7.91 7.23 27.16
CA SER A 256 -6.82 6.27 27.32
C SER A 256 -7.39 4.85 27.49
N GLY A 257 -6.56 3.84 27.22
CA GLY A 257 -6.94 2.42 27.39
C GLY A 257 -7.00 2.00 28.88
N PRO A 258 -7.71 0.91 29.22
CA PRO A 258 -7.89 0.46 30.61
C PRO A 258 -6.57 0.05 31.31
N ASP A 259 -5.56 -0.35 30.54
CA ASP A 259 -4.25 -0.78 31.06
C ASP A 259 -3.22 0.37 31.14
N THR A 260 -3.60 1.59 30.72
CA THR A 260 -2.70 2.73 30.83
C THR A 260 -2.53 3.15 32.29
N ALA A 261 -1.30 3.48 32.67
CA ALA A 261 -0.99 3.84 34.05
C ALA A 261 -1.58 5.22 34.46
N ILE A 262 -1.85 6.09 33.47
CA ILE A 262 -2.56 7.37 33.63
C ILE A 262 -3.91 7.25 32.93
N LEU A 263 -4.99 7.39 33.69
CA LEU A 263 -6.34 7.49 33.18
C LEU A 263 -6.52 8.84 32.48
N ALA A 264 -7.00 8.84 31.25
CA ALA A 264 -7.40 10.04 30.53
C ALA A 264 -8.90 9.96 30.18
N LEU A 265 -9.68 10.92 30.67
CA LEU A 265 -11.11 11.04 30.43
C LEU A 265 -11.44 12.40 29.83
N LEU A 266 -12.28 12.41 28.81
CA LEU A 266 -12.84 13.61 28.23
C LEU A 266 -14.24 13.85 28.78
N ARG A 267 -14.47 15.03 29.36
CA ARG A 267 -15.77 15.46 29.88
C ARG A 267 -16.39 16.49 28.96
N HIS A 268 -17.61 16.22 28.49
CA HIS A 268 -18.41 17.11 27.65
C HIS A 268 -19.64 17.61 28.41
N THR A 269 -19.94 18.91 28.30
CA THR A 269 -21.21 19.48 28.77
C THR A 269 -22.26 19.46 27.66
N ALA A 270 -23.55 19.41 28.03
CA ALA A 270 -24.67 19.21 27.09
C ALA A 270 -24.81 20.27 25.96
N ALA A 271 -24.10 21.40 26.04
CA ALA A 271 -24.07 22.42 24.99
C ALA A 271 -22.93 22.24 23.97
N GLY A 272 -22.05 21.24 24.13
CA GLY A 272 -20.91 20.99 23.21
C GLY A 272 -19.88 22.13 23.12
N SER A 273 -20.05 23.21 23.88
CA SER A 273 -19.26 24.44 23.78
C SER A 273 -17.96 24.40 24.60
N GLN A 274 -17.81 23.44 25.52
CA GLN A 274 -16.62 23.25 26.35
C GLN A 274 -16.38 21.77 26.65
N SER A 275 -15.16 21.32 26.34
CA SER A 275 -14.66 19.99 26.68
C SER A 275 -13.48 20.10 27.64
N THR A 276 -13.37 19.18 28.59
CA THR A 276 -12.27 19.14 29.56
C THR A 276 -11.61 17.78 29.54
N LEU A 277 -10.30 17.75 29.31
CA LEU A 277 -9.49 16.55 29.48
C LEU A 277 -9.09 16.42 30.95
N ILE A 278 -9.41 15.29 31.55
CA ILE A 278 -9.07 14.90 32.93
C ILE A 278 -8.00 13.81 32.84
N LEU A 279 -6.85 14.06 33.44
CA LEU A 279 -5.73 13.12 33.51
C LEU A 279 -5.51 12.73 34.96
N ALA A 280 -5.62 11.45 35.30
CA ALA A 280 -5.50 10.95 36.66
C ALA A 280 -4.43 9.88 36.75
N ASN A 281 -3.42 10.10 37.60
CA ASN A 281 -2.44 9.09 37.95
C ASN A 281 -3.05 8.15 39.00
N THR A 282 -3.31 6.90 38.61
CA THR A 282 -3.94 5.91 39.51
C THR A 282 -2.93 5.26 40.47
N ASP A 283 -1.63 5.47 40.28
CA ASP A 283 -0.61 5.02 41.23
C ASP A 283 -0.53 6.00 42.41
N PRO A 284 -0.69 5.55 43.66
CA PRO A 284 -0.75 6.42 44.82
C PRO A 284 0.59 7.12 45.13
N LEU A 285 1.73 6.61 44.66
CA LEU A 285 3.06 7.05 45.11
C LEU A 285 4.00 7.44 43.96
N ARG A 286 3.93 6.79 42.80
CA ARG A 286 4.88 7.00 41.70
C ARG A 286 4.48 8.17 40.83
N THR A 287 5.44 9.00 40.47
CA THR A 287 5.25 10.00 39.39
C THR A 287 5.30 9.28 38.05
N LEU A 288 4.25 9.46 37.24
CA LEU A 288 4.13 8.88 35.92
C LEU A 288 4.18 9.96 34.85
N THR A 289 4.59 9.59 33.64
CA THR A 289 4.70 10.50 32.50
C THR A 289 3.76 10.07 31.39
N LEU A 290 2.93 10.99 30.91
CA LEU A 290 2.08 10.81 29.75
C LEU A 290 2.80 11.32 28.50
N ASP A 291 2.88 10.48 27.48
CA ASP A 291 3.20 10.91 26.12
C ASP A 291 1.92 11.51 25.49
N PRO A 292 1.94 12.76 25.00
CA PRO A 292 0.80 13.35 24.31
C PRO A 292 0.25 12.50 23.15
N GLY A 293 1.08 11.66 22.53
CA GLY A 293 0.65 10.72 21.49
C GLY A 293 -0.17 9.52 22.00
N ALA A 294 -0.25 9.31 23.32
CA ALA A 294 -1.08 8.27 23.93
C ALA A 294 -2.55 8.67 24.08
N VAL A 295 -2.91 9.91 23.77
CA VAL A 295 -4.29 10.41 23.74
C VAL A 295 -4.73 10.60 22.27
N PRO A 296 -5.99 10.28 21.91
CA PRO A 296 -6.58 10.47 20.58
C PRO A 296 -6.21 11.80 19.87
N PRO A 297 -6.03 11.77 18.53
CA PRO A 297 -5.60 12.94 17.74
C PRO A 297 -6.56 14.14 17.75
N ASP A 298 -7.82 13.97 18.12
CA ASP A 298 -8.81 15.04 18.29
C ASP A 298 -8.63 15.82 19.60
N VAL A 299 -7.98 15.20 20.60
CA VAL A 299 -7.64 15.82 21.89
C VAL A 299 -6.19 16.32 21.90
N SER A 300 -5.32 15.65 21.14
CA SER A 300 -3.89 15.98 21.00
C SER A 300 -3.59 17.47 20.68
N PRO A 301 -4.39 18.20 19.87
CA PRO A 301 -4.16 19.63 19.60
C PRO A 301 -4.14 20.51 20.87
N ALA A 302 -4.86 20.14 21.92
CA ALA A 302 -4.81 20.87 23.20
C ALA A 302 -3.57 20.54 24.04
N LEU A 303 -2.89 19.44 23.71
CA LEU A 303 -1.58 19.05 24.25
C LEU A 303 -0.44 19.46 23.30
N ALA A 304 -0.74 20.08 22.15
CA ALA A 304 0.26 20.48 21.18
C ALA A 304 1.19 21.55 21.78
N GLY A 305 2.50 21.31 21.71
CA GLY A 305 3.52 22.17 22.33
C GLY A 305 3.74 21.92 23.83
N VAL A 306 2.90 21.10 24.48
CA VAL A 306 3.16 20.56 25.81
C VAL A 306 4.07 19.34 25.62
N GLY A 307 5.25 19.34 26.25
CA GLY A 307 6.13 18.18 26.24
C GLY A 307 5.53 16.97 26.99
N ARG A 308 6.37 16.00 27.32
CA ARG A 308 5.98 14.90 28.21
C ARG A 308 5.39 15.44 29.53
N LEU A 309 4.16 15.05 29.84
CA LEU A 309 3.44 15.57 31.00
C LEU A 309 3.66 14.65 32.20
N SER A 310 4.35 15.13 33.24
CA SER A 310 4.53 14.37 34.48
C SER A 310 3.40 14.65 35.48
N LEU A 311 2.80 13.59 36.01
CA LEU A 311 1.77 13.59 37.04
C LEU A 311 2.31 12.87 38.28
N HIS A 312 2.30 13.52 39.43
CA HIS A 312 2.68 12.93 40.71
C HIS A 312 1.72 11.79 41.11
N GLY A 313 2.11 10.95 42.08
CA GLY A 313 1.25 9.89 42.59
C GLY A 313 -0.09 10.47 43.08
N ALA A 314 -1.20 9.82 42.73
CA ALA A 314 -2.57 10.27 43.00
C ALA A 314 -2.98 11.65 42.43
N GLU A 315 -2.17 12.27 41.55
CA GLU A 315 -2.51 13.56 40.95
C GLU A 315 -3.63 13.44 39.90
N VAL A 316 -4.61 14.35 39.96
CA VAL A 316 -5.59 14.59 38.89
C VAL A 316 -5.40 15.99 38.32
N ARG A 317 -5.13 16.09 37.02
CA ARG A 317 -4.94 17.36 36.29
C ARG A 317 -6.04 17.54 35.25
N THR A 318 -6.55 18.74 35.11
CA THR A 318 -7.56 19.07 34.10
C THR A 318 -7.06 20.11 33.10
N LEU A 319 -7.42 19.94 31.83
CA LEU A 319 -7.08 20.83 30.72
C LEU A 319 -8.34 21.18 29.94
N SER A 320 -8.59 22.47 29.74
CA SER A 320 -9.73 22.95 28.94
C SER A 320 -9.38 22.87 27.46
N LEU A 321 -10.24 22.26 26.65
CA LEU A 321 -10.06 22.16 25.20
C LEU A 321 -10.85 23.28 24.51
N PRO A 322 -10.22 24.13 23.69
CA PRO A 322 -10.95 25.11 22.89
C PRO A 322 -11.79 24.41 21.82
N ALA A 323 -12.93 25.01 21.43
CA ALA A 323 -13.70 24.53 20.29
C ALA A 323 -12.85 24.60 19.00
N PRO A 324 -12.89 23.59 18.13
CA PRO A 324 -12.16 23.61 16.88
C PRO A 324 -12.64 24.78 16.00
N THR A 325 -11.71 25.52 15.40
CA THR A 325 -12.02 26.54 14.41
C THR A 325 -12.16 25.90 13.04
N SER A 326 -13.32 26.05 12.39
CA SER A 326 -13.56 25.49 11.07
C SER A 326 -12.85 26.33 9.99
N ILE A 327 -12.19 25.67 9.05
CA ILE A 327 -11.75 26.32 7.80
C ILE A 327 -12.98 26.48 6.92
N LEU A 328 -13.41 27.73 6.70
CA LEU A 328 -14.50 28.04 5.78
C LEU A 328 -13.92 28.23 4.37
N GLY A 329 -14.38 27.43 3.41
CA GLY A 329 -14.03 27.59 2.00
C GLY A 329 -14.68 28.83 1.38
N ALA A 330 -14.01 29.46 0.41
CA ALA A 330 -14.62 30.54 -0.36
C ALA A 330 -15.80 30.02 -1.20
N SER A 331 -16.93 30.73 -1.17
CA SER A 331 -18.06 30.42 -2.05
C SER A 331 -17.66 30.65 -3.50
N ARG A 332 -17.86 29.63 -4.35
CA ARG A 332 -17.58 29.71 -5.79
C ARG A 332 -18.72 30.36 -6.59
N GLY A 333 -19.84 30.72 -5.94
CA GLY A 333 -20.94 31.47 -6.55
C GLY A 333 -21.55 30.82 -7.80
N GLN A 334 -22.05 31.66 -8.72
CA GLN A 334 -22.67 31.21 -9.96
C GLN A 334 -21.65 30.60 -10.95
N ASP A 335 -20.43 31.12 -10.97
CA ASP A 335 -19.37 30.62 -11.85
C ASP A 335 -19.00 29.18 -11.46
N GLY A 336 -18.87 28.89 -10.16
CA GLY A 336 -18.66 27.52 -9.67
C GLY A 336 -19.81 26.56 -10.00
N ALA A 337 -21.04 27.05 -10.05
CA ALA A 337 -22.19 26.23 -10.47
C ALA A 337 -22.18 25.95 -11.98
N ARG A 338 -21.77 26.92 -12.81
CA ARG A 338 -21.59 26.72 -14.26
C ARG A 338 -20.44 25.76 -14.54
N ASP A 339 -19.32 25.90 -13.84
CA ASP A 339 -18.18 24.99 -13.93
C ASP A 339 -18.58 23.57 -13.54
N ALA A 340 -19.36 23.41 -12.45
CA ALA A 340 -19.88 22.10 -12.03
C ALA A 340 -20.85 21.49 -13.06
N ALA A 341 -21.71 22.30 -13.69
CA ALA A 341 -22.63 21.84 -14.73
C ALA A 341 -21.94 21.50 -16.06
N ALA A 342 -20.78 22.11 -16.34
CA ALA A 342 -19.96 21.82 -17.51
C ALA A 342 -18.99 20.64 -17.29
N ALA A 343 -18.83 20.18 -16.04
CA ALA A 343 -17.99 19.04 -15.72
C ALA A 343 -18.54 17.74 -16.35
N PRO A 344 -17.66 16.78 -16.70
CA PRO A 344 -18.10 15.47 -17.17
C PRO A 344 -19.04 14.80 -16.17
N ARG A 345 -20.23 14.38 -16.63
CA ARG A 345 -21.22 13.70 -15.79
C ARG A 345 -20.83 12.23 -15.54
N VAL A 346 -20.30 11.56 -16.56
CA VAL A 346 -19.74 10.22 -16.43
C VAL A 346 -18.29 10.34 -15.97
N ALA A 347 -17.99 9.78 -14.80
CA ALA A 347 -16.63 9.65 -14.30
C ALA A 347 -15.92 8.51 -15.04
N ILE A 348 -14.73 8.82 -15.56
CA ILE A 348 -13.80 7.87 -16.17
C ILE A 348 -12.61 7.80 -15.21
N GLU A 349 -12.39 6.64 -14.61
CA GLU A 349 -11.40 6.46 -13.55
C GLU A 349 -10.58 5.18 -13.74
N ALA A 350 -9.41 5.14 -13.09
CA ALA A 350 -8.54 3.96 -12.99
C ALA A 350 -8.20 3.31 -14.35
N GLU A 351 -7.93 4.14 -15.37
CA GLU A 351 -7.56 3.70 -16.71
C GLU A 351 -6.26 2.88 -16.70
N ARG A 352 -6.30 1.69 -17.30
CA ARG A 352 -5.17 0.77 -17.43
C ARG A 352 -5.08 0.21 -18.84
N PRO A 353 -3.88 -0.09 -19.36
CA PRO A 353 -2.58 0.14 -18.72
C PRO A 353 -2.18 1.63 -18.80
N SER A 354 -1.49 2.12 -17.78
CA SER A 354 -1.04 3.52 -17.69
C SER A 354 0.28 3.60 -16.93
N VAL A 355 1.17 4.51 -17.35
CA VAL A 355 2.45 4.77 -16.69
C VAL A 355 2.55 6.25 -16.37
N ASP A 356 2.63 6.57 -15.06
CA ASP A 356 2.64 7.93 -14.53
C ASP A 356 1.48 8.77 -15.11
N ASP A 357 0.25 8.26 -14.95
CA ASP A 357 -0.99 8.90 -15.41
C ASP A 357 -0.99 9.25 -16.91
N GLY A 358 -0.44 8.34 -17.72
CA GLY A 358 -0.38 8.48 -19.18
C GLY A 358 0.80 9.30 -19.70
N ARG A 359 1.69 9.81 -18.82
CA ARG A 359 2.86 10.59 -19.26
C ARG A 359 3.83 9.79 -20.13
N PHE A 360 3.94 8.48 -19.90
CA PHE A 360 4.82 7.58 -20.66
C PHE A 360 4.04 6.46 -21.34
N ALA A 361 4.55 6.01 -22.47
CA ALA A 361 3.97 4.88 -23.19
C ALA A 361 4.19 3.58 -22.42
N VAL A 362 3.16 2.74 -22.40
CA VAL A 362 3.31 1.33 -22.01
C VAL A 362 3.99 0.58 -23.16
N LYS A 363 4.74 -0.47 -22.86
CA LYS A 363 5.49 -1.24 -23.84
C LYS A 363 4.85 -2.58 -24.11
N ARG A 364 4.73 -2.93 -25.39
CA ARG A 364 4.16 -4.17 -25.87
C ARG A 364 4.93 -4.67 -27.09
N THR A 365 4.64 -5.90 -27.48
CA THR A 365 5.24 -6.52 -28.67
C THR A 365 4.28 -6.50 -29.84
N LEU A 366 4.79 -6.40 -31.06
CA LEU A 366 4.03 -6.59 -32.29
C LEU A 366 3.21 -7.89 -32.24
N GLY A 367 1.93 -7.80 -32.59
CA GLY A 367 0.98 -8.91 -32.57
C GLY A 367 0.29 -9.14 -31.23
N GLU A 368 0.68 -8.44 -30.16
CA GLU A 368 -0.05 -8.48 -28.89
C GLU A 368 -1.35 -7.66 -28.95
N ASN A 369 -2.36 -8.10 -28.19
CA ASN A 369 -3.55 -7.31 -27.91
C ASN A 369 -3.32 -6.44 -26.67
N VAL A 370 -3.65 -5.16 -26.76
CA VAL A 370 -3.66 -4.25 -25.62
C VAL A 370 -5.05 -4.30 -24.98
N ARG A 371 -5.15 -4.96 -23.84
CA ARG A 371 -6.36 -4.93 -23.00
C ARG A 371 -6.40 -3.63 -22.22
N VAL A 372 -7.37 -2.78 -22.53
CA VAL A 372 -7.66 -1.53 -21.82
C VAL A 372 -8.79 -1.78 -20.84
N GLU A 373 -8.61 -1.36 -19.59
CA GLU A 373 -9.55 -1.50 -18.48
C GLU A 373 -9.81 -0.13 -17.85
N VAL A 374 -11.05 0.15 -17.46
CA VAL A 374 -11.48 1.45 -16.93
C VAL A 374 -12.70 1.28 -16.02
N ASP A 375 -12.81 2.11 -15.00
CA ASP A 375 -14.01 2.22 -14.17
C ASP A 375 -14.88 3.37 -14.71
N LEU A 376 -16.14 3.09 -15.01
CA LEU A 376 -17.09 4.06 -15.59
C LEU A 376 -18.30 4.20 -14.68
N ILE A 377 -18.47 5.38 -14.10
CA ILE A 377 -19.45 5.64 -13.05
C ILE A 377 -20.30 6.84 -13.43
N THR A 378 -21.61 6.77 -13.20
CA THR A 378 -22.53 7.89 -13.37
C THR A 378 -23.52 7.93 -12.21
N ASP A 379 -24.12 9.09 -11.96
CA ASP A 379 -25.21 9.21 -10.98
C ASP A 379 -26.48 8.48 -11.44
N GLY A 380 -27.31 8.09 -10.47
CA GLY A 380 -28.61 7.45 -10.73
C GLY A 380 -28.51 5.99 -11.16
N HIS A 381 -29.36 5.60 -12.11
CA HIS A 381 -29.48 4.22 -12.61
C HIS A 381 -29.39 4.14 -14.14
N GLU A 382 -28.90 5.22 -14.77
CA GLU A 382 -28.70 5.30 -16.21
C GLU A 382 -27.66 4.27 -16.67
N LYS A 383 -27.84 3.71 -17.86
CA LYS A 383 -26.85 2.86 -18.52
C LYS A 383 -25.80 3.73 -19.19
N ILE A 384 -24.57 3.24 -19.24
CA ILE A 384 -23.44 3.93 -19.85
C ILE A 384 -23.14 3.30 -21.20
N GLY A 385 -23.03 4.12 -22.24
CA GLY A 385 -22.43 3.78 -23.51
C GLY A 385 -20.97 4.18 -23.49
N ALA A 386 -20.07 3.27 -23.85
CA ALA A 386 -18.63 3.55 -23.82
C ALA A 386 -17.88 2.93 -24.99
N VAL A 387 -16.87 3.65 -25.48
CA VAL A 387 -15.99 3.21 -26.56
C VAL A 387 -14.52 3.51 -26.24
N LEU A 388 -13.67 2.62 -26.71
CA LEU A 388 -12.22 2.76 -26.76
C LEU A 388 -11.88 3.24 -28.16
N GLN A 389 -11.22 4.39 -28.24
CA GLN A 389 -10.66 4.88 -29.48
C GLN A 389 -9.16 4.64 -29.50
N TRP A 390 -8.63 4.11 -30.60
CA TRP A 390 -7.19 3.88 -30.78
C TRP A 390 -6.73 4.16 -32.21
N ARG A 391 -5.44 4.45 -32.39
CA ARG A 391 -4.79 4.68 -33.71
C ARG A 391 -3.28 4.53 -33.62
N ALA A 392 -2.62 4.28 -34.75
CA ALA A 392 -1.18 4.50 -34.85
C ALA A 392 -0.87 6.01 -34.82
N ALA A 393 0.33 6.40 -34.37
CA ALA A 393 0.68 7.80 -34.19
C ALA A 393 0.75 8.59 -35.51
N ASP A 394 0.91 7.91 -36.65
CA ASP A 394 0.91 8.51 -37.99
C ASP A 394 -0.47 8.53 -38.66
N GLU A 395 -1.50 8.00 -38.00
CA GLU A 395 -2.88 8.00 -38.47
C GLU A 395 -3.66 9.20 -37.92
N THR A 396 -4.51 9.80 -38.76
CA THR A 396 -5.39 10.90 -38.34
C THR A 396 -6.72 10.38 -37.79
N GLU A 397 -7.25 9.31 -38.36
CA GLU A 397 -8.53 8.72 -37.99
C GLU A 397 -8.40 7.79 -36.78
N TRP A 398 -9.43 7.79 -35.92
CA TRP A 398 -9.51 6.89 -34.77
C TRP A 398 -10.33 5.66 -35.14
N GLN A 399 -9.79 4.48 -34.83
CA GLN A 399 -10.58 3.26 -34.79
C GLN A 399 -11.34 3.20 -33.47
N GLU A 400 -12.52 2.57 -33.49
CA GLU A 400 -13.41 2.55 -32.33
C GLU A 400 -13.87 1.13 -32.00
N LEU A 401 -13.84 0.79 -30.71
CA LEU A 401 -14.32 -0.48 -30.16
C LEU A 401 -15.25 -0.20 -28.99
N ARG A 402 -16.37 -0.91 -28.91
CA ARG A 402 -17.26 -0.83 -27.73
C ARG A 402 -16.59 -1.49 -26.54
N LEU A 403 -16.67 -0.85 -25.37
CA LEU A 403 -16.27 -1.50 -24.13
C LEU A 403 -17.35 -2.48 -23.66
N ALA A 404 -16.91 -3.59 -23.09
CA ALA A 404 -17.75 -4.58 -22.44
C ALA A 404 -17.63 -4.44 -20.91
N PRO A 405 -18.75 -4.57 -20.16
CA PRO A 405 -18.71 -4.57 -18.71
C PRO A 405 -18.12 -5.88 -18.19
N SER A 406 -17.25 -5.81 -17.18
CA SER A 406 -16.71 -6.96 -16.42
C SER A 406 -17.27 -7.06 -15.00
N GLY A 407 -18.14 -6.12 -14.58
CA GLY A 407 -18.79 -6.09 -13.27
C GLY A 407 -18.21 -5.02 -12.34
N ASN A 408 -19.02 -4.58 -11.36
CA ASN A 408 -18.68 -3.51 -10.41
C ASN A 408 -18.11 -2.26 -11.11
N ASP A 409 -18.84 -1.76 -12.11
CA ASP A 409 -18.50 -0.58 -12.91
C ASP A 409 -17.17 -0.64 -13.67
N ARG A 410 -16.50 -1.80 -13.70
CA ARG A 410 -15.32 -2.05 -14.54
C ARG A 410 -15.74 -2.44 -15.95
N TRP A 411 -15.05 -1.86 -16.91
CA TRP A 411 -15.21 -2.10 -18.34
C TRP A 411 -13.87 -2.42 -19.00
N PHE A 412 -13.91 -3.12 -20.13
CA PHE A 412 -12.71 -3.40 -20.91
C PHE A 412 -12.97 -3.48 -22.42
N ALA A 413 -11.93 -3.23 -23.20
CA ALA A 413 -11.85 -3.55 -24.63
C ALA A 413 -10.41 -3.90 -24.99
N GLU A 414 -10.20 -4.61 -26.10
CA GLU A 414 -8.87 -5.02 -26.55
C GLU A 414 -8.65 -4.63 -28.01
N PHE A 415 -7.48 -4.08 -28.33
CA PHE A 415 -7.10 -3.77 -29.72
C PHE A 415 -5.73 -4.37 -30.08
N PRO A 416 -5.54 -4.81 -31.35
CA PRO A 416 -4.29 -5.45 -31.77
C PRO A 416 -3.22 -4.43 -32.17
N LEU A 417 -1.95 -4.74 -31.88
CA LEU A 417 -0.80 -4.00 -32.37
C LEU A 417 -0.28 -4.63 -33.67
N LEU A 418 -0.64 -4.04 -34.81
CA LEU A 418 -0.37 -4.61 -36.15
C LEU A 418 0.87 -4.03 -36.84
N ARG A 419 1.44 -2.94 -36.33
CA ARG A 419 2.59 -2.22 -36.89
C ARG A 419 3.58 -1.91 -35.77
N LEU A 420 4.86 -1.79 -36.11
CA LEU A 420 5.88 -1.29 -35.17
C LEU A 420 5.74 0.22 -35.01
N GLY A 421 6.01 0.72 -33.79
CA GLY A 421 6.02 2.14 -33.48
C GLY A 421 4.99 2.54 -32.43
N ALA A 422 4.71 3.84 -32.37
CA ALA A 422 3.86 4.44 -31.37
C ALA A 422 2.38 4.36 -31.74
N TYR A 423 1.55 4.04 -30.75
CA TYR A 423 0.09 4.05 -30.79
C TYR A 423 -0.45 5.00 -29.72
N ARG A 424 -1.71 5.42 -29.92
CA ARG A 424 -2.46 6.19 -28.93
C ARG A 424 -3.83 5.55 -28.71
N PHE A 425 -4.33 5.62 -27.47
CA PHE A 425 -5.71 5.28 -27.16
C PHE A 425 -6.34 6.27 -26.18
N ARG A 426 -7.67 6.34 -26.18
CA ARG A 426 -8.48 7.12 -25.24
C ARG A 426 -9.86 6.49 -25.05
N ILE A 427 -10.54 6.82 -23.96
CA ILE A 427 -11.87 6.31 -23.63
C ILE A 427 -12.87 7.44 -23.76
N GLN A 428 -14.04 7.11 -24.30
CA GLN A 428 -15.20 7.97 -24.37
C GLN A 428 -16.38 7.26 -23.70
N ALA A 429 -17.11 7.97 -22.85
CA ALA A 429 -18.26 7.43 -22.13
C ALA A 429 -19.38 8.48 -22.02
N TRP A 430 -20.63 8.03 -22.07
CA TRP A 430 -21.81 8.87 -22.01
C TRP A 430 -23.01 8.10 -21.45
N PRO A 431 -24.06 8.79 -20.97
CA PRO A 431 -25.32 8.15 -20.67
C PRO A 431 -26.00 7.65 -21.95
N ASP A 432 -26.25 6.34 -22.03
CA ASP A 432 -26.94 5.70 -23.14
C ASP A 432 -28.45 5.70 -22.87
N ALA A 433 -29.13 6.66 -23.50
CA ALA A 433 -30.57 6.87 -23.33
C ALA A 433 -31.39 5.67 -23.79
N PHE A 434 -31.00 5.01 -24.90
CA PHE A 434 -31.76 3.87 -25.42
C PHE A 434 -31.53 2.61 -24.59
N ALA A 435 -30.29 2.32 -24.19
CA ALA A 435 -30.00 1.19 -23.30
C ALA A 435 -30.69 1.34 -21.94
N SER A 436 -30.74 2.56 -21.39
CA SER A 436 -31.48 2.88 -20.16
C SER A 436 -32.98 2.60 -20.33
N PHE A 437 -33.56 3.08 -21.42
CA PHE A 437 -34.96 2.82 -21.76
C PHE A 437 -35.23 1.31 -21.92
N ALA A 438 -34.41 0.59 -22.67
CA ALA A 438 -34.60 -0.83 -22.95
C ALA A 438 -34.51 -1.69 -21.68
N ASP A 439 -33.57 -1.38 -20.77
CA ASP A 439 -33.46 -2.04 -19.45
C ASP A 439 -34.70 -1.80 -18.58
N GLY A 440 -35.19 -0.56 -18.55
CA GLY A 440 -36.44 -0.20 -17.86
C GLY A 440 -37.66 -0.93 -18.43
N LEU A 441 -37.81 -0.93 -19.76
CA LEU A 441 -38.87 -1.65 -20.47
C LEU A 441 -38.84 -3.15 -20.16
N ALA A 442 -37.65 -3.77 -20.17
CA ALA A 442 -37.48 -5.18 -19.85
C ALA A 442 -37.87 -5.52 -18.41
N LYS A 443 -37.46 -4.71 -17.44
CA LYS A 443 -37.82 -4.89 -16.02
C LYS A 443 -39.32 -4.74 -15.80
N ASN A 444 -39.93 -3.69 -16.36
CA ASN A 444 -41.37 -3.44 -16.24
C ASN A 444 -42.21 -4.55 -16.87
N SER A 445 -41.85 -4.97 -18.09
CA SER A 445 -42.50 -6.08 -18.78
C SER A 445 -42.42 -7.38 -17.97
N LYS A 446 -41.23 -7.72 -17.43
CA LYS A 446 -41.03 -8.91 -16.59
C LYS A 446 -41.81 -8.86 -15.27
N ALA A 447 -42.01 -7.68 -14.72
CA ALA A 447 -42.79 -7.45 -13.50
C ALA A 447 -44.31 -7.42 -13.75
N GLY A 448 -44.76 -7.55 -15.01
CA GLY A 448 -46.18 -7.48 -15.37
C GLY A 448 -46.78 -6.07 -15.27
N VAL A 449 -45.94 -5.04 -15.24
CA VAL A 449 -46.38 -3.63 -15.25
C VAL A 449 -46.86 -3.29 -16.67
N PRO A 450 -47.99 -2.59 -16.86
CA PRO A 450 -48.43 -2.15 -18.18
C PRO A 450 -47.37 -1.29 -18.89
N VAL A 451 -46.99 -1.65 -20.11
CA VAL A 451 -45.88 -1.02 -20.87
C VAL A 451 -46.33 -0.18 -22.07
N THR A 452 -47.62 0.00 -22.32
CA THR A 452 -48.14 0.74 -23.50
C THR A 452 -47.50 2.11 -23.68
N LEU A 453 -47.36 2.89 -22.60
CA LEU A 453 -46.68 4.20 -22.66
C LEU A 453 -45.20 4.05 -23.00
N SER A 454 -44.50 3.11 -22.36
CA SER A 454 -43.09 2.84 -22.64
C SER A 454 -42.85 2.39 -24.09
N LEU A 455 -43.77 1.62 -24.69
CA LEU A 455 -43.68 1.26 -26.10
C LEU A 455 -43.73 2.49 -27.01
N GLU A 456 -44.54 3.49 -26.67
CA GLU A 456 -44.61 4.75 -27.41
C GLU A 456 -43.35 5.62 -27.21
N GLU A 457 -42.80 5.68 -25.99
CA GLU A 457 -41.50 6.32 -25.72
C GLU A 457 -40.38 5.69 -26.56
N GLY A 458 -40.31 4.36 -26.62
CA GLY A 458 -39.34 3.63 -27.43
C GLY A 458 -39.48 3.91 -28.93
N ARG A 459 -40.72 3.98 -29.43
CA ARG A 459 -41.02 4.36 -30.82
C ARG A 459 -40.52 5.76 -31.14
N LEU A 460 -40.72 6.73 -30.24
CA LEU A 460 -40.25 8.11 -30.40
C LEU A 460 -38.71 8.21 -30.37
N LEU A 461 -38.05 7.45 -29.50
CA LEU A 461 -36.58 7.38 -29.46
C LEU A 461 -36.01 6.87 -30.80
N LEU A 462 -36.60 5.80 -31.36
CA LEU A 462 -36.22 5.25 -32.66
C LEU A 462 -36.49 6.22 -33.81
N ALA A 463 -37.67 6.86 -33.82
CA ALA A 463 -38.01 7.85 -34.84
C ALA A 463 -37.02 9.02 -34.83
N LYS A 464 -36.67 9.53 -33.64
CA LYS A 464 -35.66 10.59 -33.47
C LYS A 464 -34.28 10.14 -33.96
N ALA A 465 -33.85 8.93 -33.61
CA ALA A 465 -32.55 8.41 -34.04
C ALA A 465 -32.49 8.14 -35.56
N ALA A 466 -33.62 7.86 -36.19
CA ALA A 466 -33.78 7.63 -37.63
C ALA A 466 -34.02 8.91 -38.45
N GLU A 467 -34.25 10.06 -37.81
CA GLU A 467 -34.57 11.32 -38.49
C GLU A 467 -33.47 11.70 -39.50
N GLY A 468 -33.87 11.92 -40.76
CA GLY A 468 -32.95 12.26 -41.85
C GLY A 468 -32.02 11.12 -42.32
N LYS A 469 -32.17 9.89 -41.82
CA LYS A 469 -31.36 8.73 -42.18
C LYS A 469 -32.13 7.74 -43.08
N SER A 470 -31.40 6.98 -43.89
CA SER A 470 -31.92 5.85 -44.69
C SER A 470 -31.31 4.53 -44.22
N GLY A 471 -31.95 3.39 -44.51
CA GLY A 471 -31.42 2.06 -44.19
C GLY A 471 -32.15 1.35 -43.04
N PRO A 472 -31.51 0.35 -42.39
CA PRO A 472 -32.17 -0.55 -41.43
C PRO A 472 -32.88 0.18 -40.28
N LEU A 473 -32.26 1.24 -39.72
CA LEU A 473 -32.85 2.01 -38.62
C LEU A 473 -34.14 2.73 -39.04
N ALA A 474 -34.19 3.32 -40.24
CA ALA A 474 -35.38 3.98 -40.77
C ALA A 474 -36.49 2.98 -41.12
N ALA A 475 -36.12 1.81 -41.65
CA ALA A 475 -37.06 0.71 -41.89
C ALA A 475 -37.67 0.20 -40.58
N LEU A 476 -36.86 0.07 -39.53
CA LEU A 476 -37.30 -0.35 -38.21
C LEU A 476 -38.26 0.67 -37.57
N ALA A 477 -37.92 1.97 -37.64
CA ALA A 477 -38.80 3.04 -37.16
C ALA A 477 -40.15 3.05 -37.90
N THR A 478 -40.15 2.76 -39.21
CA THR A 478 -41.37 2.66 -40.02
C THR A 478 -42.21 1.43 -39.62
N ARG A 479 -41.57 0.27 -39.43
CA ARG A 479 -42.23 -0.97 -39.01
C ARG A 479 -42.98 -0.80 -37.69
N LEU A 480 -42.40 -0.10 -36.71
CA LEU A 480 -43.03 0.14 -35.42
C LEU A 480 -44.33 0.98 -35.48
N LEU A 481 -44.57 1.76 -36.55
CA LEU A 481 -45.81 2.51 -36.70
C LEU A 481 -47.02 1.57 -36.91
N ALA A 482 -46.83 0.48 -37.65
CA ALA A 482 -47.88 -0.47 -38.00
C ALA A 482 -47.95 -1.69 -37.07
N ALA A 483 -46.93 -1.90 -36.23
CA ALA A 483 -46.83 -3.03 -35.31
C ALA A 483 -47.81 -2.92 -34.13
N ASP A 484 -48.34 -4.07 -33.69
CA ASP A 484 -49.10 -4.18 -32.44
C ASP A 484 -48.20 -4.13 -31.19
N GLU A 485 -48.79 -4.13 -29.98
CA GLU A 485 -48.00 -4.01 -28.74
C GLU A 485 -46.99 -5.15 -28.55
N ALA A 486 -47.36 -6.39 -28.90
CA ALA A 486 -46.50 -7.55 -28.72
C ALA A 486 -45.29 -7.50 -29.67
N GLU A 487 -45.52 -7.12 -30.92
CA GLU A 487 -44.45 -6.93 -31.89
C GLU A 487 -43.56 -5.73 -31.53
N ARG A 488 -44.14 -4.59 -31.09
CA ARG A 488 -43.36 -3.44 -30.64
C ARG A 488 -42.43 -3.80 -29.49
N LEU A 489 -42.94 -4.53 -28.50
CA LEU A 489 -42.14 -5.00 -27.37
C LEU A 489 -40.97 -5.88 -27.83
N ALA A 490 -41.26 -6.88 -28.66
CA ALA A 490 -40.24 -7.79 -29.18
C ALA A 490 -39.17 -7.07 -29.99
N VAL A 491 -39.56 -6.11 -30.83
CA VAL A 491 -38.63 -5.30 -31.63
C VAL A 491 -37.78 -4.40 -30.75
N LEU A 492 -38.37 -3.65 -29.81
CA LEU A 492 -37.65 -2.72 -28.94
C LEU A 492 -36.66 -3.43 -28.01
N GLN A 493 -36.92 -4.68 -27.65
CA GLN A 493 -36.02 -5.50 -26.82
C GLN A 493 -35.02 -6.35 -27.63
N SER A 494 -35.05 -6.28 -28.96
CA SER A 494 -34.18 -7.09 -29.80
C SER A 494 -32.74 -6.57 -29.82
N GLY A 495 -31.77 -7.49 -29.93
CA GLY A 495 -30.36 -7.14 -30.08
C GLY A 495 -30.05 -6.36 -31.38
N GLU A 496 -30.82 -6.58 -32.45
CA GLU A 496 -30.70 -5.83 -33.70
C GLU A 496 -31.02 -4.34 -33.48
N THR A 497 -32.14 -4.03 -32.82
CA THR A 497 -32.51 -2.66 -32.47
C THR A 497 -31.45 -2.00 -31.60
N ALA A 498 -30.97 -2.71 -30.57
CA ALA A 498 -29.93 -2.20 -29.68
C ALA A 498 -28.65 -1.83 -30.46
N ALA A 499 -28.20 -2.68 -31.39
CA ALA A 499 -27.02 -2.41 -32.21
C ALA A 499 -27.22 -1.20 -33.14
N LEU A 500 -28.39 -1.10 -33.80
CA LEU A 500 -28.69 0.03 -34.68
C LEU A 500 -28.80 1.36 -33.92
N MET A 501 -29.41 1.34 -32.74
CA MET A 501 -29.51 2.52 -31.86
C MET A 501 -28.13 2.92 -31.34
N ALA A 502 -27.31 1.97 -30.88
CA ALA A 502 -25.95 2.24 -30.43
C ALA A 502 -25.04 2.83 -31.53
N ALA A 503 -25.23 2.43 -32.78
CA ALA A 503 -24.51 3.00 -33.92
C ALA A 503 -24.99 4.42 -34.29
N ALA A 504 -26.26 4.74 -33.99
CA ALA A 504 -26.89 6.01 -34.30
C ALA A 504 -26.88 7.02 -33.14
N ASP A 505 -26.34 6.63 -31.99
CA ASP A 505 -26.36 7.38 -30.73
C ASP A 505 -25.64 8.73 -30.85
N PRO A 506 -26.30 9.86 -30.51
CA PRO A 506 -25.67 11.18 -30.51
C PRO A 506 -24.64 11.40 -29.39
N ARG A 507 -24.47 10.45 -28.45
CA ARG A 507 -23.50 10.50 -27.33
C ARG A 507 -23.66 11.76 -26.45
N PRO A 508 -24.84 11.98 -25.84
CA PRO A 508 -25.08 13.18 -25.03
C PRO A 508 -24.15 13.24 -23.82
N LEU A 509 -23.73 14.43 -23.38
CA LEU A 509 -22.86 14.61 -22.19
C LEU A 509 -21.57 13.77 -22.24
N LEU A 510 -20.98 13.63 -23.44
CA LEU A 510 -19.77 12.88 -23.69
C LEU A 510 -18.63 13.28 -22.75
N ALA A 511 -18.20 12.34 -21.92
CA ALA A 511 -16.95 12.39 -21.18
C ALA A 511 -15.83 11.75 -21.99
N GLN A 512 -14.61 12.29 -21.88
CA GLN A 512 -13.43 11.76 -22.54
C GLN A 512 -12.24 11.76 -21.58
N SER A 513 -11.48 10.65 -21.58
CA SER A 513 -10.22 10.54 -20.85
C SER A 513 -9.09 11.36 -21.50
N GLY A 514 -7.92 11.36 -20.87
CA GLY A 514 -6.66 11.71 -21.54
C GLY A 514 -6.29 10.74 -22.68
N GLU A 515 -5.26 11.07 -23.45
CA GLU A 515 -4.65 10.17 -24.43
C GLU A 515 -3.47 9.43 -23.82
N TYR A 516 -3.42 8.12 -24.03
CA TYR A 516 -2.40 7.22 -23.49
C TYR A 516 -1.55 6.63 -24.61
N GLY A 517 -0.24 6.51 -24.38
CA GLY A 517 0.71 5.96 -25.34
C GLY A 517 0.93 4.45 -25.21
N VAL A 518 1.11 3.76 -26.33
CA VAL A 518 1.60 2.38 -26.38
C VAL A 518 2.74 2.31 -27.40
N ASP A 519 3.88 1.75 -27.01
CA ASP A 519 4.96 1.41 -27.93
C ASP A 519 4.85 -0.06 -28.35
N SER A 520 4.62 -0.29 -29.65
CA SER A 520 4.70 -1.62 -30.25
C SER A 520 6.11 -1.86 -30.79
N GLU A 521 6.83 -2.78 -30.17
CA GLU A 521 8.20 -3.14 -30.55
C GLU A 521 8.26 -4.58 -31.07
N ARG A 522 9.31 -4.90 -31.82
CA ARG A 522 9.52 -6.26 -32.34
C ARG A 522 9.83 -7.25 -31.23
N THR A 523 9.64 -8.55 -31.48
CA THR A 523 9.82 -9.64 -30.49
C THR A 523 11.16 -9.61 -29.76
N ALA A 524 12.25 -9.25 -30.45
CA ALA A 524 13.59 -9.15 -29.85
C ALA A 524 13.67 -8.14 -28.70
N ALA A 525 12.75 -7.17 -28.61
CA ALA A 525 12.68 -6.24 -27.49
C ALA A 525 12.36 -6.95 -26.17
N GLY A 526 11.61 -8.06 -26.19
CA GLY A 526 11.26 -8.85 -25.01
C GLY A 526 11.83 -10.27 -24.97
N PHE A 527 12.30 -10.80 -26.10
CA PHE A 527 12.84 -12.15 -26.21
C PHE A 527 14.06 -12.25 -27.13
N ALA A 528 15.24 -12.43 -26.55
CA ALA A 528 16.50 -12.61 -27.26
C ALA A 528 17.57 -13.24 -26.36
N ALA A 529 18.55 -13.90 -26.96
CA ALA A 529 19.80 -14.31 -26.33
C ALA A 529 20.98 -13.53 -26.96
N TRP A 530 21.74 -12.80 -26.15
CA TRP A 530 22.85 -11.96 -26.60
C TRP A 530 24.20 -12.61 -26.30
N TYR A 531 25.13 -12.55 -27.25
CA TYR A 531 26.51 -12.95 -27.08
C TYR A 531 27.44 -11.76 -27.33
N GLU A 532 28.20 -11.36 -26.32
CA GLU A 532 29.18 -10.29 -26.40
C GLU A 532 30.56 -10.88 -26.70
N LEU A 533 31.21 -10.38 -27.75
CA LEU A 533 32.61 -10.71 -28.07
C LEU A 533 33.39 -9.48 -28.51
N PHE A 534 34.71 -9.53 -28.37
CA PHE A 534 35.60 -8.47 -28.86
C PHE A 534 36.14 -8.85 -30.24
N PRO A 535 35.80 -8.13 -31.32
CA PRO A 535 36.27 -8.46 -32.67
C PRO A 535 37.80 -8.60 -32.78
N ARG A 536 38.53 -7.77 -32.05
CA ARG A 536 40.01 -7.76 -32.03
C ARG A 536 40.66 -9.03 -31.47
N SER A 537 39.91 -9.87 -30.75
CA SER A 537 40.44 -11.12 -30.16
C SER A 537 40.14 -12.37 -30.99
N GLN A 538 39.42 -12.23 -32.11
CA GLN A 538 38.95 -13.39 -32.87
C GLN A 538 40.01 -13.99 -33.82
N ALA A 539 41.25 -13.48 -33.79
CA ALA A 539 42.37 -14.00 -34.57
C ALA A 539 42.85 -15.40 -34.15
N GLY A 540 42.48 -15.85 -32.94
CA GLY A 540 42.72 -17.22 -32.45
C GLY A 540 44.04 -17.46 -31.70
N ASP A 541 44.98 -16.51 -31.69
CA ASP A 541 46.31 -16.69 -31.06
C ASP A 541 46.64 -15.68 -29.94
N GLY A 542 45.78 -14.67 -29.73
CA GLY A 542 45.96 -13.62 -28.73
C GLY A 542 47.16 -12.69 -29.00
N LYS A 543 47.76 -12.75 -30.20
CA LYS A 543 48.92 -11.95 -30.60
C LYS A 543 48.58 -10.99 -31.73
N ARG A 544 47.81 -11.46 -32.72
CA ARG A 544 47.37 -10.65 -33.85
C ARG A 544 46.03 -9.99 -33.53
N HIS A 545 45.88 -8.73 -33.92
CA HIS A 545 44.58 -8.07 -33.90
C HIS A 545 43.61 -8.75 -34.89
N GLY A 546 42.43 -9.11 -34.41
CA GLY A 546 41.36 -9.71 -35.20
C GLY A 546 40.71 -8.71 -36.16
N THR A 547 40.14 -9.22 -37.23
CA THR A 547 39.40 -8.47 -38.27
C THR A 547 37.93 -8.89 -38.28
N PHE A 548 37.08 -8.18 -39.02
CA PHE A 548 35.70 -8.64 -39.24
C PHE A 548 35.62 -10.01 -39.94
N ALA A 549 36.60 -10.37 -40.78
CA ALA A 549 36.66 -11.70 -41.38
C ALA A 549 36.91 -12.80 -40.32
N ASP A 550 37.73 -12.51 -39.31
CA ASP A 550 37.96 -13.41 -38.19
C ASP A 550 36.68 -13.59 -37.34
N VAL A 551 35.86 -12.53 -37.20
CA VAL A 551 34.53 -12.63 -36.56
C VAL A 551 33.59 -13.52 -37.37
N ILE A 552 33.57 -13.40 -38.70
CA ILE A 552 32.74 -14.25 -39.58
C ILE A 552 33.04 -15.73 -39.32
N ALA A 553 34.29 -16.10 -39.09
CA ALA A 553 34.67 -17.49 -38.80
C ALA A 553 34.08 -18.03 -37.49
N GLN A 554 33.68 -17.16 -36.55
CA GLN A 554 33.08 -17.56 -35.26
C GLN A 554 31.56 -17.70 -35.31
N LEU A 555 30.89 -17.15 -36.34
CA LEU A 555 29.43 -17.14 -36.43
C LEU A 555 28.78 -18.53 -36.37
N PRO A 556 29.32 -19.60 -37.02
CA PRO A 556 28.74 -20.93 -36.93
C PRO A 556 28.67 -21.46 -35.49
N ARG A 557 29.69 -21.17 -34.67
CA ARG A 557 29.72 -21.58 -33.26
C ARG A 557 28.69 -20.81 -32.43
N ILE A 558 28.59 -19.49 -32.64
CA ILE A 558 27.64 -18.63 -31.92
C ILE A 558 26.20 -19.03 -32.27
N GLN A 559 25.94 -19.32 -33.55
CA GLN A 559 24.67 -19.86 -34.02
C GLN A 559 24.36 -21.23 -33.39
N ALA A 560 25.36 -22.13 -33.29
CA ALA A 560 25.18 -23.45 -32.67
C ALA A 560 24.81 -23.36 -31.18
N MET A 561 25.33 -22.36 -30.47
CA MET A 561 24.89 -22.03 -29.09
C MET A 561 23.49 -21.41 -29.04
N GLY A 562 22.90 -21.06 -30.17
CA GLY A 562 21.52 -20.60 -30.27
C GLY A 562 21.29 -19.15 -29.88
N PHE A 563 22.32 -18.29 -29.94
CA PHE A 563 22.17 -16.85 -29.74
C PHE A 563 21.43 -16.19 -30.91
N ASP A 564 20.84 -15.02 -30.65
CA ASP A 564 20.06 -14.23 -31.62
C ASP A 564 20.75 -12.89 -31.93
N THR A 565 21.58 -12.40 -31.02
CA THR A 565 22.24 -11.09 -31.14
C THR A 565 23.72 -11.22 -30.82
N LEU A 566 24.56 -10.67 -31.70
CA LEU A 566 25.99 -10.54 -31.53
C LEU A 566 26.32 -9.09 -31.18
N TYR A 567 26.78 -8.88 -29.94
CA TYR A 567 27.07 -7.57 -29.38
C TYR A 567 28.58 -7.30 -29.39
N PHE A 568 28.98 -6.14 -29.91
CA PHE A 568 30.36 -5.65 -29.89
C PHE A 568 30.53 -4.46 -28.95
N PRO A 569 31.60 -4.45 -28.14
CA PRO A 569 32.18 -3.21 -27.60
C PRO A 569 32.46 -2.20 -28.72
N PRO A 570 32.83 -0.95 -28.40
CA PRO A 570 33.11 0.06 -29.42
C PRO A 570 34.10 -0.44 -30.49
N ILE A 571 33.73 -0.29 -31.76
CA ILE A 571 34.49 -0.75 -32.95
C ILE A 571 35.23 0.39 -33.65
N HIS A 572 35.44 1.49 -32.93
CA HIS A 572 35.98 2.75 -33.44
C HIS A 572 37.50 2.85 -33.19
N PRO A 573 38.22 3.78 -33.85
CA PRO A 573 39.61 4.07 -33.53
C PRO A 573 39.84 4.36 -32.03
N ILE A 574 40.96 3.91 -31.47
CA ILE A 574 41.28 4.02 -30.04
C ILE A 574 42.43 5.01 -29.83
N GLY A 575 42.25 5.98 -28.93
CA GLY A 575 43.24 7.01 -28.62
C GLY A 575 44.59 6.45 -28.13
N MET A 576 45.66 7.22 -28.36
CA MET A 576 47.03 6.86 -27.97
C MET A 576 47.44 7.60 -26.68
N LYS A 577 46.99 8.85 -26.49
CA LYS A 577 47.29 9.63 -25.28
C LYS A 577 46.59 9.06 -24.06
N ALA A 578 47.35 8.92 -22.97
CA ALA A 578 46.89 8.34 -21.70
C ALA A 578 46.24 6.96 -21.84
N ARG A 579 46.53 6.23 -22.93
CA ARG A 579 46.01 4.89 -23.19
C ARG A 579 46.32 3.96 -22.02
N LYS A 580 45.30 3.21 -21.59
CA LYS A 580 45.44 2.18 -20.55
C LYS A 580 46.12 0.93 -21.08
N GLY A 581 47.09 0.41 -20.32
CA GLY A 581 47.77 -0.85 -20.58
C GLY A 581 47.08 -2.05 -19.94
N ARG A 582 47.68 -3.23 -20.11
CA ARG A 582 47.14 -4.51 -19.56
C ARG A 582 46.79 -4.40 -18.07
N ASN A 583 45.74 -5.13 -17.67
CA ASN A 583 45.22 -5.12 -16.29
C ASN A 583 44.90 -3.70 -15.76
N ASN A 584 44.38 -2.81 -16.62
CA ASN A 584 43.98 -1.45 -16.26
C ASN A 584 45.17 -0.59 -15.77
N SER A 585 46.38 -0.86 -16.29
CA SER A 585 47.59 -0.07 -16.00
C SER A 585 47.44 1.35 -16.56
N LEU A 586 47.90 2.35 -15.80
CA LEU A 586 47.96 3.75 -16.27
C LEU A 586 49.03 3.99 -17.33
N THR A 587 49.89 3.01 -17.60
CA THR A 587 50.94 3.07 -18.62
C THR A 587 50.78 1.90 -19.56
N ALA A 588 50.47 2.20 -20.83
CA ALA A 588 50.42 1.24 -21.92
C ALA A 588 51.82 0.94 -22.48
N ALA A 589 52.08 -0.33 -22.79
CA ALA A 589 53.19 -0.71 -23.64
C ALA A 589 52.92 -0.30 -25.11
N PRO A 590 53.94 -0.19 -25.98
CA PRO A 590 53.75 0.22 -27.38
C PRO A 590 52.78 -0.66 -28.18
N ASP A 591 52.67 -1.93 -27.82
CA ASP A 591 51.81 -2.94 -28.45
C ASP A 591 50.50 -3.20 -27.70
N ASP A 592 50.23 -2.48 -26.60
CA ASP A 592 48.98 -2.63 -25.88
C ASP A 592 47.82 -2.02 -26.71
N PRO A 593 46.74 -2.78 -26.95
CA PRO A 593 45.64 -2.34 -27.82
C PRO A 593 44.76 -1.27 -27.15
N GLY A 594 44.91 -1.03 -25.86
CA GLY A 594 44.10 -0.05 -25.12
C GLY A 594 42.66 -0.48 -24.87
N SER A 595 41.89 0.39 -24.23
CA SER A 595 40.45 0.21 -24.02
C SER A 595 39.66 0.60 -25.27
N PRO A 596 38.73 -0.23 -25.79
CA PRO A 596 37.84 0.16 -26.88
C PRO A 596 36.99 1.40 -26.55
N TYR A 597 36.73 1.63 -25.26
CA TYR A 597 35.99 2.79 -24.78
C TYR A 597 36.78 4.11 -24.84
N GLY A 598 38.08 4.06 -25.14
CA GLY A 598 38.92 5.21 -25.47
C GLY A 598 38.68 5.71 -26.90
N ILE A 599 37.42 5.99 -27.25
CA ILE A 599 36.96 6.24 -28.61
C ILE A 599 37.58 7.53 -29.17
N GLY A 600 38.15 7.45 -30.36
CA GLY A 600 38.68 8.58 -31.11
C GLY A 600 40.18 8.53 -31.29
N ALA A 601 40.62 8.69 -32.52
CA ALA A 601 42.03 8.90 -32.86
C ALA A 601 42.11 9.78 -34.12
N ALA A 602 43.30 9.90 -34.71
CA ALA A 602 43.49 10.70 -35.93
C ALA A 602 42.66 10.17 -37.12
N GLU A 603 42.35 8.87 -37.10
CA GLU A 603 41.64 8.13 -38.14
C GLU A 603 40.11 8.32 -38.08
N GLY A 604 39.56 8.83 -36.98
CA GLY A 604 38.12 9.09 -36.85
C GLY A 604 37.55 8.97 -35.43
N GLY A 605 36.24 9.17 -35.31
CA GLY A 605 35.47 9.14 -34.06
C GLY A 605 34.38 8.06 -34.06
N HIS A 606 33.22 8.36 -33.48
CA HIS A 606 32.09 7.43 -33.32
C HIS A 606 31.44 6.94 -34.62
N ASP A 607 31.71 7.57 -35.76
CA ASP A 607 31.23 7.22 -37.10
C ASP A 607 32.30 6.53 -37.97
N ALA A 608 33.47 6.23 -37.39
CA ALA A 608 34.58 5.55 -38.04
C ALA A 608 34.79 4.13 -37.49
N LEU A 609 35.39 3.27 -38.32
CA LEU A 609 35.83 1.93 -37.92
C LEU A 609 37.30 1.95 -37.53
N HIS A 610 37.68 1.14 -36.53
CA HIS A 610 39.08 0.93 -36.19
C HIS A 610 39.82 0.35 -37.41
N PRO A 611 40.95 0.92 -37.85
CA PRO A 611 41.60 0.52 -39.10
C PRO A 611 41.98 -0.97 -39.16
N GLU A 612 42.40 -1.55 -38.04
CA GLU A 612 42.75 -2.98 -37.96
C GLU A 612 41.55 -3.93 -38.00
N LEU A 613 40.33 -3.46 -37.76
CA LEU A 613 39.12 -4.29 -37.88
C LEU A 613 38.68 -4.45 -39.34
N GLY A 614 38.88 -3.40 -40.14
CA GLY A 614 38.54 -3.35 -41.55
C GLY A 614 37.81 -2.05 -41.93
N THR A 615 37.17 -2.11 -43.10
CA THR A 615 36.42 -1.02 -43.73
C THR A 615 34.91 -1.18 -43.56
N LEU A 616 34.12 -0.18 -43.97
CA LEU A 616 32.66 -0.29 -43.99
C LEU A 616 32.16 -1.42 -44.92
N GLU A 617 32.91 -1.73 -45.98
CA GLU A 617 32.60 -2.88 -46.85
C GLU A 617 32.78 -4.20 -46.09
N ASP A 618 33.87 -4.32 -45.31
CA ASP A 618 34.14 -5.49 -44.48
C ASP A 618 33.06 -5.66 -43.40
N PHE A 619 32.62 -4.55 -42.81
CA PHE A 619 31.49 -4.53 -41.87
C PHE A 619 30.17 -4.96 -42.53
N ALA A 620 29.90 -4.49 -43.75
CA ALA A 620 28.73 -4.92 -44.51
C ALA A 620 28.75 -6.43 -44.81
N ARG A 621 29.93 -6.99 -45.11
CA ARG A 621 30.10 -8.46 -45.28
C ARG A 621 29.84 -9.21 -43.97
N LEU A 622 30.34 -8.72 -42.84
CA LEU A 622 30.05 -9.30 -41.52
C LEU A 622 28.55 -9.28 -41.22
N ARG A 623 27.88 -8.14 -41.45
CA ARG A 623 26.43 -8.01 -41.25
C ARG A 623 25.64 -9.00 -42.10
N ALA A 624 26.01 -9.16 -43.38
CA ALA A 624 25.37 -10.13 -44.26
C ALA A 624 25.55 -11.57 -43.74
N ALA A 625 26.78 -11.96 -43.38
CA ALA A 625 27.06 -13.27 -42.83
C ALA A 625 26.35 -13.53 -41.49
N ALA A 626 26.28 -12.53 -40.61
CA ALA A 626 25.53 -12.61 -39.36
C ALA A 626 24.04 -12.86 -39.63
N ALA A 627 23.44 -12.13 -40.56
CA ALA A 627 22.04 -12.33 -40.95
C ALA A 627 21.78 -13.72 -41.55
N GLU A 628 22.68 -14.27 -42.36
CA GLU A 628 22.60 -15.65 -42.86
C GLU A 628 22.63 -16.70 -41.73
N HIS A 629 23.29 -16.39 -40.63
CA HIS A 629 23.30 -17.20 -39.41
C HIS A 629 22.16 -16.89 -38.43
N GLY A 630 21.23 -15.98 -38.80
CA GLY A 630 20.12 -15.56 -37.95
C GLY A 630 20.55 -14.70 -36.75
N LEU A 631 21.71 -14.05 -36.84
CA LEU A 631 22.27 -13.17 -35.83
C LEU A 631 22.09 -11.71 -36.24
N GLU A 632 21.56 -10.92 -35.31
CA GLU A 632 21.53 -9.47 -35.41
C GLU A 632 22.78 -8.84 -34.79
N LEU A 633 23.29 -7.76 -35.36
CA LEU A 633 24.40 -7.03 -34.76
C LEU A 633 23.89 -5.96 -33.77
N ALA A 634 24.48 -5.94 -32.59
CA ALA A 634 24.37 -4.85 -31.64
C ALA A 634 25.73 -4.18 -31.45
N ILE A 635 25.76 -2.85 -31.40
CA ILE A 635 27.00 -2.10 -31.15
C ILE A 635 26.87 -1.29 -29.87
N ASP A 636 28.00 -1.10 -29.19
CA ASP A 636 28.09 -0.17 -28.08
C ASP A 636 27.97 1.28 -28.56
N PHE A 637 27.20 2.09 -27.83
CA PHE A 637 27.14 3.53 -27.98
C PHE A 637 27.57 4.21 -26.68
N ALA A 638 28.86 4.55 -26.61
CA ALA A 638 29.48 5.24 -25.47
C ALA A 638 29.74 6.72 -25.79
N ILE A 639 28.98 7.61 -25.13
CA ILE A 639 29.13 9.05 -25.28
C ILE A 639 30.27 9.55 -24.39
N GLN A 640 31.48 9.49 -24.95
CA GLN A 640 32.74 9.96 -24.39
C GLN A 640 33.80 10.02 -25.50
N CYS A 641 34.91 10.69 -25.24
CA CYS A 641 35.98 10.89 -26.21
C CYS A 641 37.34 10.59 -25.58
N SER A 642 38.26 10.00 -26.34
CA SER A 642 39.67 9.98 -25.98
C SER A 642 40.28 11.39 -26.09
N LEU A 643 41.49 11.56 -25.56
CA LEU A 643 42.26 12.80 -25.71
C LEU A 643 42.77 13.07 -27.14
N ASP A 644 42.53 12.15 -28.07
CA ASP A 644 42.88 12.24 -29.48
C ASP A 644 41.63 12.35 -30.38
N HIS A 645 40.42 12.38 -29.82
CA HIS A 645 39.18 12.43 -30.60
C HIS A 645 39.08 13.72 -31.44
N PRO A 646 38.68 13.65 -32.73
CA PRO A 646 38.60 14.82 -33.62
C PRO A 646 37.72 15.97 -33.09
N TRP A 647 36.65 15.65 -32.36
CA TRP A 647 35.76 16.66 -31.75
C TRP A 647 36.46 17.59 -30.77
N LEU A 648 37.54 17.19 -30.09
CA LEU A 648 38.26 18.10 -29.20
C LEU A 648 38.84 19.31 -29.93
N LYS A 649 39.24 19.11 -31.19
CA LYS A 649 39.76 20.18 -32.06
C LYS A 649 38.64 20.88 -32.83
N ALA A 650 37.68 20.11 -33.36
CA ALA A 650 36.60 20.65 -34.20
C ALA A 650 35.53 21.39 -33.39
N HIS A 651 35.27 20.95 -32.17
CA HIS A 651 34.20 21.43 -31.29
C HIS A 651 34.68 21.59 -29.84
N PRO A 652 35.67 22.46 -29.58
CA PRO A 652 36.21 22.65 -28.23
C PRO A 652 35.14 23.08 -27.22
N GLY A 653 34.10 23.82 -27.65
CA GLY A 653 32.98 24.27 -26.83
C GLY A 653 32.04 23.15 -26.34
N TRP A 654 32.23 21.89 -26.77
CA TRP A 654 31.47 20.74 -26.26
C TRP A 654 32.08 20.12 -25.00
N PHE A 655 33.20 20.64 -24.49
CA PHE A 655 33.94 20.03 -23.39
C PHE A 655 34.19 21.03 -22.26
N ASP A 656 34.27 20.52 -21.03
CA ASP A 656 34.59 21.31 -19.84
C ASP A 656 36.12 21.46 -19.68
N TRP A 657 36.62 22.64 -20.04
CA TRP A 657 38.03 23.01 -19.92
C TRP A 657 38.30 23.67 -18.58
N ARG A 658 39.32 23.19 -17.87
CA ARG A 658 39.78 23.83 -16.64
C ARG A 658 40.44 25.18 -16.94
N PRO A 659 40.54 26.07 -15.94
CA PRO A 659 41.18 27.38 -16.12
C PRO A 659 42.64 27.33 -16.61
N ASP A 660 43.34 26.20 -16.40
CA ASP A 660 44.71 25.99 -16.88
C ASP A 660 44.79 25.40 -18.31
N GLY A 661 43.64 25.19 -18.97
CA GLY A 661 43.54 24.62 -20.31
C GLY A 661 43.60 23.08 -20.34
N SER A 662 43.64 22.41 -19.19
CA SER A 662 43.53 20.95 -19.12
C SER A 662 42.06 20.49 -19.12
N LEU A 663 41.80 19.27 -19.60
CA LEU A 663 40.45 18.68 -19.58
C LEU A 663 40.22 17.90 -18.29
N ARG A 664 38.98 17.91 -17.80
CA ARG A 664 38.57 17.01 -16.72
C ARG A 664 38.32 15.61 -17.29
N THR A 665 39.15 14.65 -16.89
CA THR A 665 38.97 13.22 -17.23
C THR A 665 37.67 12.67 -16.65
N ALA A 666 37.08 11.68 -17.30
CA ALA A 666 35.84 11.07 -16.82
C ALA A 666 36.08 10.26 -15.53
N GLU A 667 35.10 10.26 -14.64
CA GLU A 667 35.12 9.50 -13.39
C GLU A 667 33.72 8.93 -13.12
N ASN A 668 33.67 7.70 -12.60
CA ASN A 668 32.47 7.11 -11.99
C ASN A 668 32.88 6.55 -10.63
N PRO A 669 32.89 7.39 -9.57
CA PRO A 669 33.56 7.06 -8.30
C PRO A 669 33.17 5.68 -7.75
N PRO A 670 34.15 4.83 -7.35
CA PRO A 670 35.58 5.13 -7.23
C PRO A 670 36.41 4.94 -8.51
N LYS A 671 35.81 4.59 -9.66
CA LYS A 671 36.53 4.36 -10.93
C LYS A 671 36.97 5.68 -11.57
N LYS A 672 38.22 5.74 -12.02
CA LYS A 672 38.79 6.84 -12.81
C LYS A 672 39.16 6.36 -14.20
N TYR A 673 38.91 7.23 -15.18
CA TYR A 673 39.16 6.95 -16.59
C TYR A 673 40.03 8.06 -17.18
N GLU A 674 41.33 7.92 -17.01
CA GLU A 674 42.35 8.86 -17.44
C GLU A 674 42.50 8.94 -18.96
N ASP A 675 42.01 7.93 -19.67
CA ASP A 675 42.05 7.76 -21.13
C ASP A 675 40.90 8.48 -21.86
N ILE A 676 39.91 9.01 -21.13
CA ILE A 676 38.71 9.61 -21.71
C ILE A 676 38.25 10.91 -21.02
N VAL A 677 37.51 11.71 -21.77
CA VAL A 677 36.84 12.94 -21.36
C VAL A 677 35.36 12.88 -21.75
N ASN A 678 34.52 13.54 -20.96
CA ASN A 678 33.09 13.64 -21.22
C ASN A 678 32.77 14.94 -21.96
N VAL A 679 31.73 14.90 -22.79
CA VAL A 679 31.10 16.09 -23.36
C VAL A 679 30.19 16.76 -22.33
N ASP A 680 30.03 18.08 -22.43
CA ASP A 680 29.04 18.86 -21.70
C ASP A 680 27.80 19.06 -22.57
N PHE A 681 26.67 18.47 -22.15
CA PHE A 681 25.41 18.52 -22.87
C PHE A 681 24.70 19.87 -22.84
N TYR A 682 25.10 20.75 -21.92
CA TYR A 682 24.46 22.05 -21.70
C TYR A 682 25.42 23.22 -21.87
N ALA A 683 26.64 22.98 -22.35
CA ALA A 683 27.49 24.06 -22.85
C ALA A 683 26.75 24.83 -23.95
N GLU A 684 27.01 26.14 -24.03
CA GLU A 684 26.32 27.03 -24.98
C GLU A 684 26.45 26.54 -26.43
N ASP A 685 27.65 26.10 -26.84
CA ASP A 685 27.94 25.58 -28.17
C ASP A 685 27.42 24.13 -28.39
N ALA A 686 27.01 23.44 -27.33
CA ALA A 686 26.54 22.06 -27.40
C ALA A 686 25.05 21.96 -27.79
N ILE A 687 24.26 23.00 -27.57
CA ILE A 687 22.83 23.00 -27.88
C ILE A 687 22.54 23.85 -29.12
N PRO A 688 21.95 23.29 -30.20
CA PRO A 688 21.55 21.89 -30.37
C PRO A 688 22.66 20.98 -30.96
N SER A 689 23.84 21.54 -31.27
CA SER A 689 24.82 20.89 -32.16
C SER A 689 25.34 19.53 -31.69
N LEU A 690 25.71 19.38 -30.42
CA LEU A 690 26.16 18.09 -29.88
C LEU A 690 25.01 17.07 -29.89
N TRP A 691 23.80 17.50 -29.54
CA TRP A 691 22.63 16.62 -29.48
C TRP A 691 22.30 16.05 -30.87
N LEU A 692 22.35 16.91 -31.90
CA LEU A 692 22.18 16.51 -33.29
C LEU A 692 23.32 15.58 -33.75
N ALA A 693 24.58 15.90 -33.45
CA ALA A 693 25.72 15.06 -33.82
C ALA A 693 25.62 13.64 -33.22
N LEU A 694 25.23 13.53 -31.95
CA LEU A 694 25.04 12.22 -31.29
C LEU A 694 23.88 11.43 -31.88
N ARG A 695 22.76 12.08 -32.22
CA ARG A 695 21.65 11.44 -32.95
C ARG A 695 22.12 10.95 -34.32
N ASP A 696 22.85 11.79 -35.04
CA ASP A 696 23.30 11.50 -36.41
C ASP A 696 24.31 10.34 -36.45
N VAL A 697 25.13 10.16 -35.41
CA VAL A 697 25.97 8.95 -35.24
C VAL A 697 25.10 7.69 -35.16
N VAL A 698 24.02 7.70 -34.36
CA VAL A 698 23.12 6.55 -34.24
C VAL A 698 22.38 6.28 -35.57
N LEU A 699 21.91 7.34 -36.23
CA LEU A 699 21.27 7.25 -37.54
C LEU A 699 22.23 6.73 -38.62
N PHE A 700 23.50 7.13 -38.59
CA PHE A 700 24.54 6.62 -39.48
C PHE A 700 24.69 5.11 -39.35
N TRP A 701 24.85 4.59 -38.13
CA TRP A 701 24.94 3.13 -37.93
C TRP A 701 23.64 2.40 -38.25
N ALA A 702 22.48 3.05 -38.04
CA ALA A 702 21.20 2.53 -38.49
C ALA A 702 21.13 2.46 -40.04
N GLU A 703 21.65 3.45 -40.75
CA GLU A 703 21.77 3.37 -42.22
C GLU A 703 22.72 2.24 -42.65
N GLN A 704 23.79 1.97 -41.88
CA GLN A 704 24.65 0.80 -42.05
C GLN A 704 24.00 -0.53 -41.62
N GLY A 705 22.71 -0.54 -41.27
CA GLY A 705 21.92 -1.74 -41.00
C GLY A 705 21.99 -2.26 -39.55
N VAL A 706 22.57 -1.50 -38.63
CA VAL A 706 22.51 -1.82 -37.19
C VAL A 706 21.15 -1.43 -36.65
N ARG A 707 20.54 -2.26 -35.80
CA ARG A 707 19.22 -2.00 -35.19
C ARG A 707 19.22 -2.16 -33.68
N CYS A 708 20.32 -2.58 -33.08
CA CYS A 708 20.47 -2.73 -31.63
C CYS A 708 21.64 -1.86 -31.14
N PHE A 709 21.37 -1.01 -30.15
CA PHE A 709 22.38 -0.16 -29.53
C PHE A 709 22.43 -0.44 -28.03
N ARG A 710 23.56 -0.98 -27.56
CA ARG A 710 23.85 -1.06 -26.12
C ARG A 710 24.43 0.29 -25.72
N VAL A 711 23.68 1.06 -24.94
CA VAL A 711 24.09 2.40 -24.54
C VAL A 711 24.86 2.32 -23.23
N ASP A 712 26.10 2.82 -23.25
CA ASP A 712 26.99 2.83 -22.09
C ASP A 712 26.58 3.91 -21.07
N ASN A 713 26.42 3.50 -19.81
CA ASN A 713 26.17 4.40 -18.68
C ASN A 713 25.18 5.55 -18.96
N PRO A 714 23.97 5.32 -19.54
CA PRO A 714 23.05 6.38 -19.92
C PRO A 714 22.57 7.23 -18.74
N HIS A 715 22.65 6.68 -17.52
CA HIS A 715 22.32 7.36 -16.27
C HIS A 715 23.26 8.54 -15.92
N THR A 716 24.39 8.68 -16.63
CA THR A 716 25.33 9.80 -16.50
C THR A 716 25.06 10.93 -17.50
N LYS A 717 24.09 10.76 -18.41
CA LYS A 717 23.73 11.71 -19.47
C LYS A 717 22.32 12.27 -19.22
N PRO A 718 21.95 13.44 -19.79
CA PRO A 718 20.67 14.08 -19.49
C PRO A 718 19.46 13.24 -19.91
N LEU A 719 18.47 13.15 -19.02
CA LEU A 719 17.22 12.45 -19.29
C LEU A 719 16.43 13.01 -20.50
N PRO A 720 16.29 14.35 -20.68
CA PRO A 720 15.58 14.88 -21.84
C PRO A 720 16.26 14.56 -23.18
N PHE A 721 17.60 14.46 -23.20
CA PHE A 721 18.34 14.05 -24.39
C PHE A 721 17.94 12.63 -24.83
N TRP A 722 17.86 11.69 -23.89
CA TRP A 722 17.45 10.31 -24.21
C TRP A 722 16.01 10.22 -24.70
N GLU A 723 15.07 10.92 -24.05
CA GLU A 723 13.65 10.95 -24.46
C GLU A 723 13.52 11.45 -25.92
N TRP A 724 14.23 12.52 -26.25
CA TRP A 724 14.22 13.10 -27.59
C TRP A 724 14.97 12.23 -28.62
N MET A 725 16.20 11.82 -28.36
CA MET A 725 17.06 11.12 -29.32
C MET A 725 16.46 9.75 -29.71
N ILE A 726 15.96 8.99 -28.73
CA ILE A 726 15.32 7.69 -29.00
C ILE A 726 14.06 7.87 -29.85
N ALA A 727 13.25 8.90 -29.56
CA ALA A 727 12.06 9.19 -30.35
C ALA A 727 12.40 9.55 -31.80
N GLU A 728 13.42 10.38 -32.03
CA GLU A 728 13.90 10.74 -33.36
C GLU A 728 14.41 9.52 -34.15
N VAL A 729 15.23 8.66 -33.52
CA VAL A 729 15.75 7.46 -34.18
C VAL A 729 14.61 6.49 -34.50
N ARG A 730 13.66 6.27 -33.59
CA ARG A 730 12.51 5.37 -33.82
C ARG A 730 11.47 5.95 -34.78
N ALA A 731 11.46 7.25 -35.01
CA ALA A 731 10.65 7.84 -36.08
C ALA A 731 11.18 7.45 -37.48
N ALA A 732 12.51 7.35 -37.63
CA ALA A 732 13.15 6.90 -38.88
C ALA A 732 13.26 5.37 -38.98
N TYR A 733 13.56 4.70 -37.87
CA TYR A 733 13.78 3.26 -37.76
C TYR A 733 12.98 2.67 -36.58
N PRO A 734 11.66 2.41 -36.75
CA PRO A 734 10.78 1.94 -35.66
C PRO A 734 11.19 0.60 -35.04
N ASP A 735 12.04 -0.16 -35.72
CA ASP A 735 12.61 -1.44 -35.31
C ASP A 735 13.91 -1.32 -34.48
N ALA A 736 14.44 -0.10 -34.31
CA ALA A 736 15.61 0.15 -33.47
C ALA A 736 15.34 -0.12 -31.99
N LEU A 737 16.26 -0.85 -31.34
CA LEU A 737 16.21 -1.19 -29.92
C LEU A 737 17.39 -0.57 -29.17
N PHE A 738 17.11 -0.07 -27.97
CA PHE A 738 18.11 0.50 -27.08
C PHE A 738 18.16 -0.29 -25.77
N LEU A 739 19.35 -0.78 -25.43
CA LEU A 739 19.64 -1.44 -24.16
C LEU A 739 20.37 -0.47 -23.22
N ALA A 740 19.75 -0.13 -22.10
CA ALA A 740 20.35 0.75 -21.09
C ALA A 740 21.29 -0.02 -20.16
N GLU A 741 22.60 0.25 -20.22
CA GLU A 741 23.54 -0.22 -19.21
C GLU A 741 23.57 0.72 -18.00
N ALA A 742 22.56 0.60 -17.13
CA ALA A 742 22.39 1.50 -15.99
C ALA A 742 22.43 0.75 -14.65
N PHE A 743 23.64 0.48 -14.14
CA PHE A 743 23.82 -0.03 -12.77
C PHE A 743 23.80 1.13 -11.76
N THR A 744 22.61 1.69 -11.54
CA THR A 744 22.37 2.86 -10.67
C THR A 744 21.19 2.59 -9.74
N ARG A 745 20.65 3.57 -9.01
CA ARG A 745 19.48 3.41 -8.13
C ARG A 745 18.20 3.06 -8.92
N PRO A 746 17.24 2.28 -8.34
CA PRO A 746 16.11 1.73 -9.09
C PRO A 746 15.25 2.78 -9.80
N LYS A 747 14.92 3.89 -9.13
CA LYS A 747 14.09 4.97 -9.71
C LYS A 747 14.68 5.55 -11.00
N LEU A 748 16.00 5.64 -11.09
CA LEU A 748 16.67 6.16 -12.29
C LEU A 748 16.68 5.12 -13.42
N MET A 749 16.86 3.83 -13.10
CA MET A 749 16.73 2.74 -14.08
C MET A 749 15.31 2.70 -14.68
N TYR A 750 14.29 2.79 -13.82
CA TYR A 750 12.90 2.84 -14.27
C TYR A 750 12.59 4.09 -15.08
N ARG A 751 13.17 5.23 -14.71
CA ARG A 751 13.03 6.46 -15.51
C ARG A 751 13.61 6.27 -16.91
N LEU A 752 14.80 5.71 -17.06
CA LEU A 752 15.38 5.44 -18.38
C LEU A 752 14.49 4.53 -19.23
N ALA A 753 13.98 3.44 -18.64
CA ALA A 753 13.03 2.57 -19.34
C ALA A 753 11.79 3.34 -19.82
N LYS A 754 11.19 4.20 -18.98
CA LYS A 754 10.03 5.03 -19.35
C LYS A 754 10.31 6.00 -20.51
N LEU A 755 11.55 6.48 -20.65
CA LEU A 755 11.94 7.46 -21.68
C LEU A 755 12.11 6.86 -23.08
N GLY A 756 12.07 5.52 -23.21
CA GLY A 756 12.09 4.86 -24.51
C GLY A 756 13.10 3.71 -24.64
N PHE A 757 13.96 3.47 -23.65
CA PHE A 757 14.90 2.34 -23.69
C PHE A 757 14.17 1.00 -23.71
N SER A 758 14.27 0.26 -24.82
CA SER A 758 13.58 -1.01 -25.04
C SER A 758 13.88 -2.06 -23.97
N GLN A 759 15.13 -2.10 -23.51
CA GLN A 759 15.68 -3.09 -22.60
C GLN A 759 16.56 -2.43 -21.53
N SER A 760 16.73 -3.09 -20.39
CA SER A 760 17.54 -2.60 -19.28
C SER A 760 18.43 -3.69 -18.72
N TYR A 761 19.72 -3.40 -18.51
CA TYR A 761 20.53 -4.18 -17.56
C TYR A 761 19.91 -4.12 -16.16
N THR A 762 20.28 -5.08 -15.31
CA THR A 762 19.59 -5.33 -14.04
C THR A 762 20.55 -5.62 -12.90
N TYR A 763 20.02 -5.78 -11.69
CA TYR A 763 20.83 -6.22 -10.55
C TYR A 763 21.04 -7.74 -10.48
N PHE A 764 20.72 -8.49 -11.54
CA PHE A 764 20.72 -9.94 -11.54
C PHE A 764 22.02 -10.54 -10.99
N THR A 765 23.19 -10.04 -11.40
CA THR A 765 24.51 -10.49 -10.96
C THR A 765 24.73 -10.39 -9.44
N TRP A 766 24.02 -9.49 -8.76
CA TRP A 766 24.06 -9.29 -7.31
C TRP A 766 22.79 -9.79 -6.59
N ARG A 767 22.04 -10.70 -7.22
CA ARG A 767 20.93 -11.45 -6.61
C ARG A 767 21.25 -12.93 -6.72
N ASN A 768 21.59 -13.56 -5.59
CA ASN A 768 22.11 -14.93 -5.54
C ASN A 768 21.29 -15.83 -4.62
N THR A 769 20.62 -15.29 -3.60
CA THR A 769 19.78 -16.06 -2.69
C THR A 769 18.33 -16.20 -3.20
N LYS A 770 17.59 -17.17 -2.65
CA LYS A 770 16.17 -17.41 -2.97
C LYS A 770 15.30 -16.18 -2.70
N VAL A 771 15.53 -15.51 -1.57
CA VAL A 771 14.81 -14.28 -1.18
C VAL A 771 15.14 -13.14 -2.14
N GLU A 772 16.42 -12.89 -2.39
CA GLU A 772 16.88 -11.84 -3.31
C GLU A 772 16.30 -11.98 -4.72
N LEU A 773 16.28 -13.20 -5.26
CA LEU A 773 15.73 -13.49 -6.59
C LEU A 773 14.20 -13.38 -6.60
N THR A 774 13.52 -13.94 -5.60
CA THR A 774 12.06 -13.90 -5.49
C THR A 774 11.57 -12.46 -5.34
N ASP A 775 12.14 -11.68 -4.43
CA ASP A 775 11.74 -10.29 -4.18
C ASP A 775 11.93 -9.43 -5.43
N TYR A 776 13.10 -9.54 -6.07
CA TYR A 776 13.43 -8.72 -7.23
C TYR A 776 12.52 -9.05 -8.42
N LEU A 777 12.29 -10.32 -8.72
CA LEU A 777 11.42 -10.70 -9.83
C LEU A 777 9.95 -10.42 -9.52
N THR A 778 9.51 -10.54 -8.27
CA THR A 778 8.15 -10.17 -7.86
C THR A 778 7.91 -8.68 -8.05
N GLU A 779 8.87 -7.81 -7.70
CA GLU A 779 8.81 -6.38 -7.99
C GLU A 779 8.59 -6.14 -9.51
N LEU A 780 9.42 -6.78 -10.34
CA LEU A 780 9.39 -6.57 -11.80
C LEU A 780 8.12 -7.10 -12.48
N THR A 781 7.51 -8.18 -11.97
CA THR A 781 6.37 -8.83 -12.63
C THR A 781 5.00 -8.40 -12.08
N THR A 782 4.93 -7.97 -10.81
CA THR A 782 3.65 -7.70 -10.13
C THR A 782 3.37 -6.22 -9.88
N THR A 783 4.37 -5.35 -9.98
CA THR A 783 4.22 -3.90 -9.74
C THR A 783 4.31 -3.09 -11.05
N ALA A 784 4.35 -1.75 -10.97
CA ALA A 784 4.35 -0.86 -12.13
C ALA A 784 5.41 -1.14 -13.24
N PRO A 785 6.65 -1.61 -12.94
CA PRO A 785 7.65 -1.91 -13.96
C PRO A 785 7.20 -2.90 -15.03
N ARG A 786 6.21 -3.76 -14.74
CA ARG A 786 5.68 -4.75 -15.69
C ARG A 786 5.24 -4.14 -17.03
N ASP A 787 4.85 -2.87 -17.03
CA ASP A 787 4.31 -2.18 -18.20
C ASP A 787 5.36 -1.43 -19.03
N PHE A 788 6.59 -1.26 -18.54
CA PHE A 788 7.62 -0.46 -19.24
C PHE A 788 9.07 -0.97 -19.10
N PHE A 789 9.37 -1.88 -18.18
CA PHE A 789 10.72 -2.34 -17.88
C PHE A 789 10.91 -3.77 -18.37
N ARG A 790 11.88 -4.00 -19.26
CA ARG A 790 12.24 -5.34 -19.75
C ARG A 790 13.64 -5.73 -19.24
N PRO A 791 13.75 -6.68 -18.30
CA PRO A 791 15.01 -7.02 -17.64
C PRO A 791 15.91 -7.88 -18.54
N HIS A 792 17.08 -7.37 -18.90
CA HIS A 792 18.09 -8.09 -19.69
C HIS A 792 19.14 -8.72 -18.77
N PHE A 793 19.09 -10.04 -18.59
CA PHE A 793 19.94 -10.76 -17.64
C PHE A 793 21.26 -11.21 -18.26
N PHE A 794 22.25 -10.31 -18.27
CA PHE A 794 23.64 -10.73 -18.50
C PHE A 794 24.18 -11.51 -17.30
N VAL A 795 24.76 -12.69 -17.55
CA VAL A 795 25.36 -13.55 -16.50
C VAL A 795 26.73 -13.03 -16.06
N ASN A 796 27.43 -12.37 -16.97
CA ASN A 796 28.70 -11.67 -16.78
C ASN A 796 28.78 -10.52 -17.79
N THR A 797 29.70 -9.58 -17.56
CA THR A 797 30.09 -8.54 -18.54
C THR A 797 31.60 -8.34 -18.44
N PRO A 798 32.26 -7.64 -19.38
CA PRO A 798 33.70 -7.36 -19.28
C PRO A 798 34.12 -6.62 -18.00
N ASP A 799 33.16 -5.95 -17.35
CA ASP A 799 33.31 -5.21 -16.09
C ASP A 799 32.86 -5.98 -14.85
N ILE A 800 32.10 -7.06 -15.02
CA ILE A 800 31.44 -7.80 -13.94
C ILE A 800 31.71 -9.30 -14.13
N ASN A 801 32.70 -9.78 -13.40
CA ASN A 801 32.94 -11.17 -13.00
C ASN A 801 32.36 -11.35 -11.58
N PRO A 802 31.07 -11.73 -11.43
CA PRO A 802 30.40 -11.76 -10.13
C PRO A 802 31.11 -12.66 -9.12
N PHE A 803 31.15 -12.26 -7.85
CA PHE A 803 31.79 -13.06 -6.79
C PHE A 803 31.28 -14.50 -6.71
N PHE A 804 29.99 -14.72 -6.99
CA PHE A 804 29.40 -16.07 -7.03
C PHE A 804 30.09 -16.98 -8.06
N LEU A 805 30.48 -16.45 -9.23
CA LEU A 805 31.19 -17.23 -10.25
C LEU A 805 32.64 -17.51 -9.87
N GLN A 806 33.30 -16.56 -9.19
CA GLN A 806 34.71 -16.65 -8.77
C GLN A 806 35.00 -17.90 -7.92
N THR A 807 34.04 -18.33 -7.10
CA THR A 807 34.19 -19.52 -6.23
C THR A 807 33.27 -20.67 -6.61
N GLY A 808 32.24 -20.46 -7.45
CA GLY A 808 31.23 -21.46 -7.77
C GLY A 808 31.66 -22.54 -8.78
N GLY A 809 32.78 -22.35 -9.48
CA GLY A 809 33.28 -23.27 -10.51
C GLY A 809 32.24 -23.54 -11.61
N ARG A 810 32.35 -24.69 -12.29
CA ARG A 810 31.40 -25.08 -13.35
C ARG A 810 29.94 -25.13 -12.88
N PRO A 811 29.59 -25.71 -11.71
CA PRO A 811 28.21 -25.70 -11.23
C PRO A 811 27.67 -24.29 -11.03
N GLY A 812 28.47 -23.36 -10.49
CA GLY A 812 28.08 -21.97 -10.35
C GLY A 812 27.71 -21.30 -11.67
N HIS A 813 28.50 -21.54 -12.73
CA HIS A 813 28.19 -21.03 -14.07
C HIS A 813 26.90 -21.62 -14.63
N LEU A 814 26.68 -22.93 -14.46
CA LEU A 814 25.43 -23.59 -14.84
C LEU A 814 24.20 -23.04 -14.10
N ILE A 815 24.31 -22.78 -12.80
CA ILE A 815 23.25 -22.14 -11.99
C ILE A 815 22.88 -20.78 -12.59
N ARG A 816 23.88 -19.92 -12.82
CA ARG A 816 23.64 -18.56 -13.34
C ARG A 816 23.10 -18.58 -14.77
N ALA A 817 23.58 -19.48 -15.62
CA ALA A 817 23.05 -19.68 -16.97
C ALA A 817 21.58 -20.09 -16.93
N ALA A 818 21.24 -21.11 -16.13
CA ALA A 818 19.86 -21.57 -16.00
C ALA A 818 18.94 -20.47 -15.46
N LEU A 819 19.32 -19.77 -14.39
CA LEU A 819 18.53 -18.66 -13.83
C LEU A 819 18.31 -17.54 -14.87
N ALA A 820 19.36 -17.09 -15.55
CA ALA A 820 19.24 -16.02 -16.55
C ALA A 820 18.34 -16.44 -17.72
N ALA A 821 18.60 -17.63 -18.27
CA ALA A 821 17.91 -18.19 -19.41
C ALA A 821 16.44 -18.53 -19.11
N THR A 822 16.05 -18.74 -17.86
CA THR A 822 14.69 -19.15 -17.52
C THR A 822 13.88 -18.06 -16.85
N LEU A 823 14.45 -17.19 -16.01
CA LEU A 823 13.70 -16.13 -15.34
C LEU A 823 13.32 -14.98 -16.28
N SER A 824 14.17 -14.62 -17.24
CA SER A 824 13.89 -13.54 -18.19
C SER A 824 13.71 -14.03 -19.63
N GLY A 825 12.88 -13.31 -20.40
CA GLY A 825 12.86 -13.43 -21.86
C GLY A 825 14.15 -12.91 -22.52
N LEU A 826 14.93 -12.10 -21.82
CA LEU A 826 16.17 -11.51 -22.31
C LEU A 826 17.36 -11.95 -21.45
N TRP A 827 18.37 -12.55 -22.06
CA TRP A 827 19.61 -12.91 -21.35
C TRP A 827 20.82 -12.73 -22.23
N GLY A 828 21.99 -12.57 -21.62
CA GLY A 828 23.23 -12.31 -22.33
C GLY A 828 24.44 -12.98 -21.69
N VAL A 829 25.45 -13.23 -22.51
CA VAL A 829 26.71 -13.86 -22.13
C VAL A 829 27.86 -13.08 -22.75
N TYR A 830 28.89 -12.76 -21.96
CA TYR A 830 30.18 -12.29 -22.47
C TYR A 830 31.15 -13.46 -22.62
N GLN A 831 31.81 -13.54 -23.79
CA GLN A 831 32.77 -14.58 -24.16
C GLN A 831 33.80 -14.83 -23.05
N GLY A 832 33.99 -16.11 -22.72
CA GLY A 832 34.76 -16.53 -21.54
C GLY A 832 33.89 -17.27 -20.52
N PHE A 833 32.61 -16.88 -20.43
CA PHE A 833 31.66 -17.53 -19.52
C PHE A 833 31.44 -19.01 -19.86
N GLU A 834 31.38 -19.36 -21.15
CA GLU A 834 31.18 -20.76 -21.57
C GLU A 834 32.35 -21.67 -21.17
N TYR A 835 33.52 -21.09 -20.91
CA TYR A 835 34.71 -21.79 -20.42
C TYR A 835 34.81 -21.79 -18.90
N CYS A 836 33.79 -21.26 -18.21
CA CYS A 836 33.79 -21.06 -16.77
C CYS A 836 34.94 -20.19 -16.26
N GLU A 837 35.34 -19.17 -17.03
CA GLU A 837 36.38 -18.25 -16.60
C GLU A 837 35.93 -17.43 -15.38
N ALA A 838 36.70 -17.57 -14.29
CA ALA A 838 36.35 -17.01 -13.00
C ALA A 838 37.50 -16.23 -12.34
N ALA A 839 38.69 -16.24 -12.94
CA ALA A 839 39.87 -15.56 -12.39
C ALA A 839 39.65 -14.04 -12.34
N ALA A 840 39.73 -13.47 -11.16
CA ALA A 840 39.50 -12.05 -10.91
C ALA A 840 40.77 -11.34 -10.42
N LEU A 841 40.81 -10.02 -10.58
CA LEU A 841 41.68 -9.20 -9.76
C LEU A 841 41.27 -9.36 -8.28
N PRO A 842 42.21 -9.63 -7.35
CA PRO A 842 41.86 -9.94 -5.97
C PRO A 842 40.93 -8.91 -5.32
N GLY A 843 39.80 -9.37 -4.78
CA GLY A 843 38.81 -8.53 -4.10
C GLY A 843 37.98 -7.63 -5.02
N ARG A 844 38.02 -7.86 -6.33
CA ARG A 844 37.27 -7.10 -7.33
C ARG A 844 36.39 -8.02 -8.18
N GLU A 845 35.38 -7.42 -8.82
CA GLU A 845 34.58 -8.08 -9.86
C GLU A 845 35.20 -7.89 -11.26
N GLU A 846 36.43 -7.40 -11.37
CA GLU A 846 37.14 -7.28 -12.65
C GLU A 846 37.86 -8.60 -12.98
N TYR A 847 37.76 -9.05 -14.24
CA TYR A 847 38.53 -10.18 -14.74
C TYR A 847 40.04 -9.95 -14.66
N LEU A 848 40.79 -10.97 -14.24
CA LEU A 848 42.24 -10.99 -14.37
C LEU A 848 42.61 -11.07 -15.87
N ASN A 849 43.59 -10.27 -16.31
CA ASN A 849 43.99 -10.16 -17.71
C ASN A 849 42.82 -9.78 -18.63
N SER A 850 41.98 -8.85 -18.15
CA SER A 850 40.74 -8.42 -18.82
C SER A 850 40.97 -8.08 -20.30
N GLU A 851 40.11 -8.64 -21.16
CA GLU A 851 40.12 -8.41 -22.61
C GLU A 851 39.94 -6.94 -22.99
N LYS A 852 39.39 -6.12 -22.09
CA LYS A 852 39.31 -4.68 -22.27
C LYS A 852 40.66 -4.03 -22.52
N TYR A 853 41.77 -4.60 -22.04
CA TYR A 853 43.09 -3.96 -22.13
C TYR A 853 44.14 -4.81 -22.85
N GLN A 854 43.77 -5.99 -23.35
CA GLN A 854 44.68 -6.89 -24.07
C GLN A 854 43.91 -7.80 -25.02
N LEU A 855 44.59 -8.30 -26.05
CA LEU A 855 44.04 -9.35 -26.90
C LEU A 855 43.97 -10.67 -26.13
N ARG A 856 42.91 -11.44 -26.38
CA ARG A 856 42.71 -12.77 -25.80
C ARG A 856 42.43 -13.78 -26.90
N ALA A 857 42.55 -15.06 -26.53
CA ALA A 857 42.16 -16.18 -27.39
C ALA A 857 41.68 -17.32 -26.51
N TRP A 858 40.77 -18.11 -27.06
CA TRP A 858 40.20 -19.27 -26.40
C TRP A 858 40.29 -20.48 -27.32
N PRO A 859 40.38 -21.71 -26.77
CA PRO A 859 40.31 -22.92 -27.58
C PRO A 859 38.89 -23.12 -28.12
N ASP A 860 38.72 -23.86 -29.22
CA ASP A 860 37.37 -24.13 -29.77
C ASP A 860 36.44 -24.82 -28.76
N ARG A 861 36.98 -25.73 -27.95
CA ARG A 861 36.34 -26.42 -26.82
C ARG A 861 37.33 -26.56 -25.68
N ALA A 862 36.84 -26.62 -24.45
CA ALA A 862 37.64 -26.89 -23.26
C ALA A 862 37.01 -28.01 -22.42
N GLN A 863 37.85 -28.78 -21.71
CA GLN A 863 37.32 -29.76 -20.77
C GLN A 863 36.51 -29.06 -19.67
N GLY A 864 35.25 -29.44 -19.52
CA GLY A 864 34.35 -28.85 -18.53
C GLY A 864 33.72 -27.52 -18.97
N ASP A 865 33.83 -27.14 -20.25
CA ASP A 865 33.01 -26.06 -20.81
C ASP A 865 31.50 -26.36 -20.66
N ILE A 866 30.70 -25.32 -20.88
CA ILE A 866 29.23 -25.35 -20.78
C ILE A 866 28.54 -24.94 -22.09
N VAL A 867 29.25 -25.09 -23.22
CA VAL A 867 28.77 -24.70 -24.56
C VAL A 867 27.49 -25.46 -24.92
N ASP A 868 27.45 -26.77 -24.65
CA ASP A 868 26.32 -27.62 -24.99
C ASP A 868 25.10 -27.33 -24.10
N GLU A 869 25.33 -26.97 -22.83
CA GLU A 869 24.27 -26.56 -21.91
C GLU A 869 23.67 -25.20 -22.29
N ILE A 870 24.50 -24.23 -22.69
CA ILE A 870 24.03 -22.93 -23.22
C ILE A 870 23.17 -23.18 -24.48
N ALA A 871 23.64 -24.01 -25.40
CA ALA A 871 22.90 -24.39 -26.59
C ALA A 871 21.54 -25.02 -26.23
N ARG A 872 21.53 -25.95 -25.27
CA ARG A 872 20.30 -26.61 -24.81
C ARG A 872 19.33 -25.62 -24.16
N LEU A 873 19.81 -24.71 -23.32
CA LEU A 873 18.99 -23.67 -22.69
C LEU A 873 18.32 -22.76 -23.74
N ASN A 874 19.07 -22.33 -24.76
CA ASN A 874 18.51 -21.53 -25.86
C ASN A 874 17.47 -22.29 -26.69
N ILE A 875 17.69 -23.59 -26.97
CA ILE A 875 16.69 -24.45 -27.62
C ILE A 875 15.42 -24.55 -26.76
N ILE A 876 15.57 -24.78 -25.45
CA ILE A 876 14.44 -24.85 -24.51
C ILE A 876 13.62 -23.56 -24.56
N ARG A 877 14.30 -22.40 -24.49
CA ARG A 877 13.65 -21.09 -24.57
C ARG A 877 12.88 -20.89 -25.88
N LYS A 878 13.50 -21.22 -27.02
CA LYS A 878 12.90 -21.04 -28.36
C LYS A 878 11.68 -21.93 -28.59
N THR A 879 11.70 -23.15 -28.05
CA THR A 879 10.66 -24.18 -28.22
C THR A 879 9.54 -24.13 -27.19
N ASN A 880 9.63 -23.26 -26.18
CA ASN A 880 8.61 -23.11 -25.13
C ASN A 880 8.15 -21.64 -25.03
N PRO A 881 6.98 -21.29 -25.62
CA PRO A 881 6.47 -19.92 -25.62
C PRO A 881 6.36 -19.28 -24.23
N ALA A 882 6.13 -20.07 -23.17
CA ALA A 882 6.10 -19.58 -21.79
C ALA A 882 7.42 -18.90 -21.37
N MET A 883 8.54 -19.25 -21.99
CA MET A 883 9.86 -18.73 -21.67
C MET A 883 10.15 -17.35 -22.29
N ARG A 884 9.27 -16.86 -23.18
CA ARG A 884 9.53 -15.67 -24.00
C ARG A 884 9.41 -14.33 -23.27
N SER A 885 8.85 -14.32 -22.06
CA SER A 885 8.72 -13.11 -21.25
C SER A 885 9.04 -13.41 -19.79
N HIS A 886 9.43 -12.40 -19.03
CA HIS A 886 9.54 -12.49 -17.57
C HIS A 886 8.14 -12.39 -16.90
N LEU A 887 7.15 -11.82 -17.58
CA LEU A 887 5.79 -11.63 -17.06
C LEU A 887 4.97 -12.91 -16.93
N THR A 888 5.47 -14.03 -17.43
CA THR A 888 4.82 -15.35 -17.33
C THR A 888 5.22 -16.12 -16.06
N LEU A 889 6.06 -15.51 -15.20
CA LEU A 889 6.69 -16.13 -14.03
C LEU A 889 5.76 -16.13 -12.80
N GLU A 890 5.73 -17.26 -12.09
CA GLU A 890 5.10 -17.44 -10.79
C GLU A 890 6.02 -18.28 -9.89
N PHE A 891 6.34 -17.79 -8.69
CA PHE A 891 7.13 -18.55 -7.72
C PHE A 891 6.25 -19.50 -6.91
N HIS A 892 6.82 -20.65 -6.54
CA HIS A 892 6.16 -21.67 -5.74
C HIS A 892 7.06 -22.08 -4.57
N ASP A 893 6.43 -22.61 -3.52
CA ASP A 893 7.15 -23.02 -2.32
C ASP A 893 8.00 -24.27 -2.57
N ALA A 894 9.26 -24.17 -2.15
CA ALA A 894 10.19 -25.28 -1.97
C ALA A 894 10.61 -25.30 -0.50
N ALA A 895 10.56 -26.47 0.14
CA ALA A 895 10.89 -26.62 1.57
C ALA A 895 12.36 -26.31 1.89
N ASN A 896 13.25 -26.39 0.91
CA ASN A 896 14.66 -26.05 1.05
C ASN A 896 14.92 -24.61 0.54
N ASP A 897 15.62 -23.81 1.34
CA ASP A 897 15.97 -22.42 0.99
C ASP A 897 17.08 -22.30 -0.06
N GLN A 898 17.83 -23.38 -0.30
CA GLN A 898 18.79 -23.49 -1.40
C GLN A 898 18.14 -23.95 -2.72
N VAL A 899 16.83 -24.22 -2.74
CA VAL A 899 16.13 -24.61 -3.96
C VAL A 899 15.10 -23.55 -4.33
N LEU A 900 15.27 -22.96 -5.51
CA LEU A 900 14.30 -22.06 -6.11
C LEU A 900 13.36 -22.87 -7.01
N TRP A 901 12.05 -22.74 -6.78
CA TRP A 901 11.00 -23.46 -7.51
C TRP A 901 10.01 -22.46 -8.11
N TYR A 902 9.84 -22.49 -9.43
CA TYR A 902 8.98 -21.54 -10.13
C TYR A 902 8.43 -22.10 -11.43
N ARG A 903 7.35 -21.49 -11.87
CA ARG A 903 6.61 -21.81 -13.08
C ARG A 903 6.69 -20.66 -14.07
N LYS A 904 6.72 -21.00 -15.35
CA LYS A 904 6.40 -20.11 -16.46
C LYS A 904 5.28 -20.72 -17.29
N ALA A 905 4.26 -19.93 -17.61
CA ALA A 905 3.11 -20.41 -18.39
C ALA A 905 2.61 -19.40 -19.42
N THR A 906 2.13 -19.91 -20.55
CA THR A 906 1.28 -19.12 -21.44
C THR A 906 -0.06 -18.80 -20.75
N PRO A 907 -0.76 -17.70 -21.12
CA PRO A 907 -2.03 -17.32 -20.50
C PRO A 907 -3.10 -18.42 -20.54
N ASP A 908 -3.17 -19.17 -21.65
CA ASP A 908 -4.05 -20.31 -21.86
C ASP A 908 -3.54 -21.63 -21.23
N ARG A 909 -2.35 -21.60 -20.62
CA ARG A 909 -1.66 -22.76 -20.03
C ARG A 909 -1.39 -23.91 -21.02
N SER A 910 -1.38 -23.65 -22.33
CA SER A 910 -1.00 -24.66 -23.33
C SER A 910 0.49 -25.03 -23.29
N ASN A 911 1.33 -24.15 -22.76
CA ASN A 911 2.73 -24.44 -22.44
C ASN A 911 3.02 -24.04 -20.99
N VAL A 912 3.34 -25.02 -20.14
CA VAL A 912 3.71 -24.80 -18.74
C VAL A 912 5.07 -25.44 -18.47
N VAL A 913 6.01 -24.63 -18.01
CA VAL A 913 7.38 -25.04 -17.70
C VAL A 913 7.65 -24.75 -16.23
N PHE A 914 8.09 -25.75 -15.49
CA PHE A 914 8.56 -25.62 -14.13
C PHE A 914 10.09 -25.73 -14.09
N CYS A 915 10.71 -24.89 -13.28
CA CYS A 915 12.17 -24.86 -13.11
C CYS A 915 12.49 -25.04 -11.63
N ALA A 916 13.35 -26.01 -11.32
CA ALA A 916 14.00 -26.16 -10.02
C ALA A 916 15.48 -25.83 -10.17
N VAL A 917 16.00 -24.90 -9.37
CA VAL A 917 17.42 -24.53 -9.41
C VAL A 917 18.00 -24.60 -8.01
N SER A 918 19.09 -25.37 -7.85
CA SER A 918 19.92 -25.33 -6.66
C SER A 918 20.75 -24.05 -6.68
N LEU A 919 20.75 -23.29 -5.58
CA LEU A 919 21.57 -22.10 -5.39
C LEU A 919 22.92 -22.41 -4.73
N ASP A 920 23.11 -23.65 -4.30
CA ASP A 920 24.38 -24.16 -3.77
C ASP A 920 25.17 -24.85 -4.90
N PRO A 921 26.33 -24.32 -5.31
CA PRO A 921 27.17 -24.92 -6.35
C PRO A 921 28.03 -26.08 -5.85
N HIS A 922 28.00 -26.40 -4.56
CA HIS A 922 28.95 -27.33 -3.93
C HIS A 922 28.29 -28.59 -3.37
N GLN A 923 27.08 -28.49 -2.81
CA GLN A 923 26.41 -29.61 -2.14
C GLN A 923 25.14 -30.07 -2.88
N VAL A 924 24.85 -31.35 -2.76
CA VAL A 924 23.56 -31.90 -3.21
C VAL A 924 22.43 -31.31 -2.38
N GLN A 925 21.38 -30.85 -3.05
CA GLN A 925 20.19 -30.30 -2.41
C GLN A 925 18.98 -31.19 -2.65
N GLU A 926 18.20 -31.44 -1.59
CA GLU A 926 16.91 -32.11 -1.67
C GLU A 926 15.81 -31.16 -1.21
N SER A 927 14.64 -31.22 -1.84
CA SER A 927 13.50 -30.40 -1.44
C SER A 927 12.18 -31.07 -1.77
N ALA A 928 11.23 -30.98 -0.84
CA ALA A 928 9.83 -31.14 -1.17
C ALA A 928 9.34 -29.90 -1.94
N VAL A 929 8.52 -30.10 -2.97
CA VAL A 929 7.90 -29.05 -3.77
C VAL A 929 6.42 -29.35 -4.00
N ASP A 930 5.62 -28.30 -4.17
CA ASP A 930 4.19 -28.43 -4.46
C ASP A 930 3.89 -28.11 -5.93
N LEU A 931 2.98 -28.89 -6.52
CA LEU A 931 2.39 -28.67 -7.84
C LEU A 931 1.00 -28.04 -7.69
N PRO A 932 0.68 -26.95 -8.40
CA PRO A 932 -0.60 -26.28 -8.30
C PRO A 932 -1.70 -26.98 -9.12
N LEU A 933 -2.02 -28.24 -8.78
CA LEU A 933 -2.95 -29.10 -9.53
C LEU A 933 -4.34 -28.48 -9.76
N TRP A 934 -4.82 -27.67 -8.80
CA TRP A 934 -6.09 -26.95 -8.91
C TRP A 934 -6.14 -25.97 -10.10
N GLN A 935 -4.99 -25.50 -10.60
CA GLN A 935 -4.93 -24.66 -11.79
C GLN A 935 -5.31 -25.43 -13.07
N TRP A 936 -5.28 -26.76 -13.06
CA TRP A 936 -5.85 -27.58 -14.14
C TRP A 936 -7.17 -28.23 -13.74
N SER A 937 -7.81 -27.74 -12.68
CA SER A 937 -9.02 -28.35 -12.11
C SER A 937 -8.84 -29.82 -11.73
N LEU A 938 -7.61 -30.22 -11.38
CA LEU A 938 -7.29 -31.55 -10.88
C LEU A 938 -7.37 -31.58 -9.34
N PRO A 939 -7.77 -32.71 -8.74
CA PRO A 939 -7.71 -32.91 -7.29
C PRO A 939 -6.27 -33.04 -6.78
N ASP A 940 -6.08 -32.96 -5.46
CA ASP A 940 -4.74 -33.04 -4.82
C ASP A 940 -4.02 -34.37 -5.03
N ASP A 941 -4.74 -35.45 -5.37
CA ASP A 941 -4.22 -36.78 -5.75
C ASP A 941 -4.16 -36.99 -7.27
N GLY A 942 -4.47 -35.94 -8.04
CA GLY A 942 -4.42 -35.89 -9.49
C GLY A 942 -3.00 -36.14 -10.02
N SER A 943 -2.89 -36.25 -11.34
CA SER A 943 -1.62 -36.60 -11.97
C SER A 943 -1.32 -35.77 -13.20
N VAL A 944 -0.04 -35.59 -13.45
CA VAL A 944 0.49 -34.79 -14.56
C VAL A 944 1.55 -35.59 -15.31
N GLU A 945 1.62 -35.38 -16.61
CA GLU A 945 2.74 -35.83 -17.41
C GLU A 945 3.85 -34.80 -17.36
N VAL A 946 5.08 -35.30 -17.26
CA VAL A 946 6.28 -34.49 -17.07
C VAL A 946 7.31 -34.92 -18.10
N GLU A 947 7.92 -33.93 -18.75
CA GLU A 947 9.07 -34.11 -19.62
C GLU A 947 10.23 -33.27 -19.09
N ASP A 948 11.34 -33.90 -18.72
CA ASP A 948 12.59 -33.19 -18.44
C ASP A 948 13.11 -32.61 -19.77
N LEU A 949 13.03 -31.31 -19.92
CA LEU A 949 13.41 -30.61 -21.15
C LEU A 949 14.90 -30.66 -21.42
N PHE A 950 15.73 -31.06 -20.47
CA PHE A 950 17.16 -31.18 -20.65
C PHE A 950 17.57 -32.59 -21.10
N THR A 951 16.98 -33.64 -20.51
CA THR A 951 17.27 -35.05 -20.86
C THR A 951 16.35 -35.63 -21.93
N GLY A 952 15.13 -35.08 -22.08
CA GLY A 952 14.06 -35.63 -22.91
C GLY A 952 13.28 -36.78 -22.26
N GLU A 953 13.62 -37.15 -21.02
CA GLU A 953 12.93 -38.20 -20.29
C GLU A 953 11.48 -37.80 -19.97
N ARG A 954 10.56 -38.75 -20.13
CA ARG A 954 9.13 -38.55 -19.84
C ARG A 954 8.66 -39.51 -18.76
N PHE A 955 7.96 -38.98 -17.78
CA PHE A 955 7.40 -39.72 -16.67
C PHE A 955 6.12 -39.06 -16.16
N ARG A 956 5.49 -39.67 -15.15
CA ARG A 956 4.25 -39.15 -14.53
C ARG A 956 4.50 -38.81 -13.08
N TRP A 957 4.04 -37.64 -12.65
CA TRP A 957 3.92 -37.32 -11.23
C TRP A 957 2.48 -37.48 -10.77
N GLN A 958 2.31 -38.05 -9.59
CA GLN A 958 1.02 -38.23 -8.94
C GLN A 958 1.01 -37.51 -7.60
N GLY A 959 -0.09 -36.84 -7.31
CA GLY A 959 -0.27 -36.04 -6.11
C GLY A 959 0.36 -34.65 -6.20
N ARG A 960 -0.09 -33.77 -5.32
CA ARG A 960 0.38 -32.39 -5.21
C ARG A 960 1.85 -32.28 -4.82
N ARG A 961 2.32 -33.08 -3.86
CA ARG A 961 3.66 -32.96 -3.28
C ARG A 961 4.65 -33.89 -3.96
N GLN A 962 5.75 -33.33 -4.46
CA GLN A 962 6.84 -34.06 -5.09
C GLN A 962 8.14 -33.88 -4.29
N SER A 963 9.09 -34.80 -4.47
CA SER A 963 10.44 -34.70 -3.90
C SER A 963 11.46 -34.59 -5.03
N LEU A 964 12.36 -33.60 -4.91
CA LEU A 964 13.43 -33.36 -5.86
C LEU A 964 14.79 -33.56 -5.19
N ARG A 965 15.74 -34.13 -5.93
CA ARG A 965 17.16 -34.21 -5.58
C ARG A 965 17.98 -33.61 -6.72
N ILE A 966 18.76 -32.58 -6.42
CA ILE A 966 19.55 -31.81 -7.39
C ILE A 966 21.02 -31.93 -7.01
N ASP A 967 21.81 -32.57 -7.86
CA ASP A 967 23.25 -32.80 -7.65
C ASP A 967 24.07 -31.83 -8.51
N PRO A 968 24.81 -30.87 -7.92
CA PRO A 968 25.60 -29.90 -8.68
C PRO A 968 26.74 -30.53 -9.49
N ALA A 969 27.21 -31.74 -9.14
CA ALA A 969 28.22 -32.45 -9.91
C ALA A 969 27.66 -33.00 -11.23
N VAL A 970 26.34 -33.25 -11.29
CA VAL A 970 25.64 -33.70 -12.50
C VAL A 970 25.03 -32.50 -13.22
N ARG A 971 24.07 -31.82 -12.57
CA ARG A 971 23.38 -30.64 -13.08
C ARG A 971 22.67 -29.92 -11.93
N PRO A 972 22.99 -28.65 -11.63
CA PRO A 972 22.44 -27.93 -10.48
C PRO A 972 21.02 -27.38 -10.73
N PHE A 973 20.29 -27.89 -11.72
CA PHE A 973 18.93 -27.50 -12.04
C PHE A 973 18.17 -28.59 -12.78
N ALA A 974 16.85 -28.49 -12.79
CA ALA A 974 15.95 -29.28 -13.62
C ALA A 974 14.87 -28.38 -14.23
N ILE A 975 14.49 -28.66 -15.47
CA ILE A 975 13.50 -27.88 -16.22
C ILE A 975 12.49 -28.87 -16.79
N TYR A 976 11.25 -28.75 -16.36
CA TYR A 976 10.18 -29.70 -16.66
C TYR A 976 9.08 -29.04 -17.46
N ARG A 977 8.65 -29.64 -18.57
CA ARG A 977 7.37 -29.31 -19.20
C ARG A 977 6.29 -30.19 -18.60
N ILE A 978 5.22 -29.56 -18.13
CA ILE A 978 4.14 -30.25 -17.41
C ILE A 978 2.81 -30.03 -18.14
N ARG A 979 2.02 -31.11 -18.28
CA ARG A 979 0.65 -31.07 -18.77
C ARG A 979 -0.26 -31.98 -17.92
N PRO A 980 -1.57 -31.71 -17.83
CA PRO A 980 -2.52 -32.65 -17.24
C PRO A 980 -2.37 -34.01 -17.91
N ALA A 981 -2.36 -35.08 -17.12
CA ALA A 981 -2.42 -36.43 -17.69
C ALA A 981 -3.80 -36.62 -18.34
N GLU A 982 -3.83 -37.17 -19.55
CA GLU A 982 -5.10 -37.53 -20.19
C GLU A 982 -5.86 -38.52 -19.30
N ALA A 983 -7.18 -38.33 -19.16
CA ALA A 983 -8.02 -39.30 -18.49
C ALA A 983 -7.93 -40.61 -19.30
N ALA A 984 -7.45 -41.67 -18.63
CA ALA A 984 -7.25 -42.98 -19.22
C ALA A 984 -8.57 -43.63 -19.65
#